data_AF-A0A3A8KEP9-F1
#
_entry.id   AF-A0A3A8KEP9-F1
#
_cell.length_a   1.000
_cell.length_b   1.000
_cell.length_c   1.000
_cell.angle_alpha   90.00
_cell.angle_beta   90.00
_cell.angle_gamma   90.00
#
_symmetry.space_group_name_H-M   'P 1'
#
loop_
_entity.id
_entity.type
_entity.pdbx_description
1 polymer ?
#
loop_
_entity_poly.entity_id
_entity_poly.type
_entity_poly.pdbx_seq_one_letter_code
_entity_poly.pdbx_strand_id
1 'polypeptide(L)'
;GRPGAAAWVGASCAVASLVALCRELTLGPARLVLPWAPTWGLSLEFTRDGLSGLYAVMALSVGALVVLYSRAYLPHHLEEKRRPARDEVRFHVLMLSFMAAMVLLVTVDDLLLLFVALDLTTIVSYLLIGYDRDDPESRAAALLSLVLTGATSVVFFAGAMTLGLQYGTFSLPLVFERAATSPASTGALVCLAVGALGKSAQVPFHFWLPRAMAAPTPVSSYLHSAAMVAAGVFLLQRLYPLFAPALAVRDGLLALGFLSMTVGSLMALVADPFKRVLAYSTIAQYGYALVLVALGSEGAPLYVAAHAPCKAALFLTVGAVTQVTGKKKLSQVSGLRHSLPVLAGASAVAAAGLAALPLTVGFFKDEVFFHALALKGPASMAAGLVGAGLSLAYTLRLWWGLFGGTRQDVPAAPRLLVAPVVVLAASVLAGGLLPGLLVAPARAAASTMRGEPSTLELAYHLDARAENLLAVGAWALGAVLFATRLAWTPGLVRVLEGTSRFGPERGYRLLLHQLDRLSTWLHELEVRDLRDRVASVLVPTGLLGLTVLWVTPLRHRFIPGTVGWADLTLVMALAFASAAALATLRARSHLVLVMLISCVGFSLAMVYAFAAAPDVALTSVLVESTFTLLFAGLLALLPDRRLARAQAEAQKPRGRDRISAGIAGVSGFLLSWSALSHLQADRVGTQTVKLAEVAHSPNVVAAVLTDFRGLDTVGEMSVVVVALLGVTSLLGLKGKR
;
A
#
# COMPACT_ATOMS: atom_id res chain seq x y z
N GLY A 1 31.74 -17.20 -1.76
CA GLY A 1 32.24 -16.17 -0.82
C GLY A 1 32.27 -16.77 0.57
N ARG A 2 33.36 -16.57 1.33
CA ARG A 2 33.52 -17.15 2.68
C ARG A 2 32.37 -16.67 3.60
N PRO A 3 31.53 -17.56 4.17
CA PRO A 3 30.47 -17.19 5.10
C PRO A 3 31.09 -16.40 6.28
N GLY A 4 30.50 -15.26 6.60
CA GLY A 4 31.05 -14.31 7.58
C GLY A 4 31.85 -13.11 7.05
N ALA A 5 32.37 -13.11 5.82
CA ALA A 5 33.00 -11.90 5.24
C ALA A 5 31.97 -10.79 4.97
N ALA A 6 30.75 -11.17 4.59
CA ALA A 6 29.67 -10.24 4.28
C ALA A 6 29.27 -9.36 5.48
N ALA A 7 29.30 -9.91 6.70
CA ALA A 7 28.96 -9.14 7.90
C ALA A 7 30.03 -8.09 8.23
N TRP A 8 31.32 -8.44 8.08
CA TRP A 8 32.41 -7.49 8.29
C TRP A 8 32.42 -6.38 7.26
N VAL A 9 32.18 -6.72 5.98
CA VAL A 9 32.00 -5.72 4.92
C VAL A 9 30.82 -4.82 5.24
N GLY A 10 29.67 -5.38 5.61
CA GLY A 10 28.49 -4.59 5.95
C GLY A 10 28.69 -3.69 7.17
N ALA A 11 29.30 -4.20 8.24
CA ALA A 11 29.62 -3.41 9.43
C ALA A 11 30.61 -2.29 9.10
N SER A 12 31.65 -2.59 8.32
CA SER A 12 32.66 -1.60 7.90
C SER A 12 32.04 -0.50 7.04
N CYS A 13 31.15 -0.86 6.11
CA CYS A 13 30.40 0.12 5.31
C CYS A 13 29.53 1.02 6.20
N ALA A 14 28.76 0.44 7.14
CA ALA A 14 27.90 1.22 8.04
C ALA A 14 28.73 2.17 8.94
N VAL A 15 29.86 1.70 9.46
CA VAL A 15 30.78 2.53 10.27
C VAL A 15 31.45 3.61 9.44
N ALA A 16 31.93 3.29 8.23
CA ALA A 16 32.52 4.28 7.33
C ALA A 16 31.52 5.37 6.95
N SER A 17 30.27 5.00 6.66
CA SER A 17 29.17 5.96 6.42
C SER A 17 28.87 6.81 7.65
N LEU A 18 28.90 6.23 8.85
CA LEU A 18 28.71 6.98 10.09
C LEU A 18 29.83 8.00 10.31
N VAL A 19 31.10 7.60 10.10
CA VAL A 19 32.25 8.50 10.24
C VAL A 19 32.19 9.62 9.22
N ALA A 20 31.85 9.32 7.96
CA ALA A 20 31.64 10.31 6.91
C ALA A 20 30.53 11.29 7.30
N LEU A 21 29.39 10.79 7.78
CA LEU A 21 28.28 11.63 8.25
C LEU A 21 28.70 12.52 9.42
N CYS A 22 29.38 11.98 10.44
CA CYS A 22 29.83 12.78 11.59
C CYS A 22 30.79 13.89 11.15
N ARG A 23 31.69 13.61 10.20
CA ARG A 23 32.55 14.63 9.60
C ARG A 23 31.71 15.69 8.87
N GLU A 24 30.77 15.27 8.03
CA GLU A 24 29.88 16.18 7.34
C GLU A 24 29.10 17.05 8.31
N LEU A 25 28.56 16.52 9.42
CA LEU A 25 27.81 17.30 10.40
C LEU A 25 28.63 18.43 11.07
N THR A 26 29.96 18.34 11.08
CA THR A 26 30.82 19.44 11.60
C THR A 26 30.82 20.69 10.70
N LEU A 27 30.43 20.57 9.42
CA LEU A 27 30.42 21.68 8.47
C LEU A 27 29.16 22.58 8.56
N GLY A 28 28.32 22.44 9.60
CA GLY A 28 27.12 23.28 9.82
C GLY A 28 25.84 22.76 9.14
N PRO A 29 24.84 23.61 8.81
CA PRO A 29 23.73 23.21 7.95
C PRO A 29 24.06 23.44 6.46
N ALA A 30 23.55 22.62 5.55
CA ALA A 30 23.65 22.85 4.10
C ALA A 30 22.45 22.31 3.33
N ARG A 31 22.19 22.89 2.17
CA ARG A 31 21.14 22.46 1.24
C ARG A 31 21.74 22.23 -0.15
N LEU A 32 21.37 21.12 -0.78
CA LEU A 32 21.75 20.75 -2.13
C LEU A 32 20.48 20.63 -2.96
N VAL A 33 20.41 21.39 -4.06
CA VAL A 33 19.27 21.35 -4.99
C VAL A 33 19.80 20.96 -6.36
N LEU A 34 19.36 19.82 -6.87
CA LEU A 34 19.72 19.33 -8.20
C LEU A 34 18.47 19.27 -9.09
N PRO A 35 18.51 19.81 -10.33
CA PRO A 35 17.37 19.71 -11.23
C PRO A 35 17.12 18.25 -11.63
N TRP A 36 15.87 17.77 -11.53
CA TRP A 36 15.49 16.41 -11.92
C TRP A 36 14.59 16.39 -13.15
N ALA A 37 13.42 17.02 -13.06
CA ALA A 37 12.50 17.24 -14.17
C ALA A 37 11.98 18.68 -14.11
N PRO A 38 12.80 19.66 -14.56
CA PRO A 38 12.48 21.09 -14.43
C PRO A 38 11.17 21.50 -15.11
N THR A 39 10.81 20.85 -16.21
CA THR A 39 9.54 21.08 -16.92
C THR A 39 8.32 20.73 -16.08
N TRP A 40 8.48 19.86 -15.08
CA TRP A 40 7.44 19.45 -14.15
C TRP A 40 7.60 20.12 -12.78
N GLY A 41 8.56 21.05 -12.64
CA GLY A 41 8.88 21.70 -11.38
C GLY A 41 9.52 20.77 -10.33
N LEU A 42 10.10 19.64 -10.76
CA LEU A 42 10.69 18.65 -9.85
C LEU A 42 12.22 18.82 -9.73
N SER A 43 12.71 18.77 -8.49
CA SER A 43 14.13 18.80 -8.17
C SER A 43 14.46 17.78 -7.07
N LEU A 44 15.70 17.31 -7.04
CA LEU A 44 16.23 16.53 -5.93
C LEU A 44 16.79 17.51 -4.90
N GLU A 45 16.01 17.74 -3.85
CA GLU A 45 16.39 18.62 -2.75
C GLU A 45 16.83 17.80 -1.54
N PHE A 46 18.06 18.04 -1.10
CA PHE A 46 18.64 17.44 0.09
C PHE A 46 19.02 18.52 1.09
N THR A 47 18.82 18.22 2.36
CA THR A 47 19.18 19.04 3.51
C THR A 47 20.10 18.27 4.45
N ARG A 48 20.98 19.03 5.07
CA ARG A 48 21.79 18.64 6.21
C ARG A 48 21.46 19.64 7.30
N ASP A 49 20.52 19.29 8.17
CA ASP A 49 20.14 20.07 9.34
C ASP A 49 20.14 19.20 10.61
N GLY A 50 19.78 19.80 11.75
CA GLY A 50 19.84 19.11 13.04
C GLY A 50 18.94 17.89 13.12
N LEU A 51 17.76 17.94 12.48
CA LEU A 51 16.82 16.82 12.49
C LEU A 51 17.33 15.67 11.61
N SER A 52 17.78 15.99 10.39
CA SER A 52 18.40 15.02 9.48
C SER A 52 19.62 14.36 10.11
N GLY A 53 20.50 15.15 10.75
CA GLY A 53 21.71 14.66 11.40
C GLY A 53 21.43 13.70 12.55
N LEU A 54 20.50 14.06 13.44
CA LEU A 54 20.13 13.23 14.60
C LEU A 54 19.61 11.84 14.15
N TYR A 55 18.66 11.82 13.22
CA TYR A 55 18.08 10.56 12.73
C TYR A 55 19.05 9.75 11.87
N ALA A 56 19.91 10.39 11.07
CA ALA A 56 20.92 9.68 10.27
C ALA A 56 21.99 9.03 11.16
N VAL A 57 22.48 9.72 12.19
CA VAL A 57 23.41 9.14 13.20
C VAL A 57 22.76 7.96 13.90
N MET A 58 21.50 8.10 14.32
CA MET A 58 20.74 7.02 14.95
C MET A 58 20.58 5.81 14.02
N ALA A 59 20.20 6.03 12.76
CA ALA A 59 20.02 4.98 11.77
C ALA A 59 21.32 4.23 11.44
N LEU A 60 22.45 4.93 11.33
CA LEU A 60 23.74 4.30 11.00
C LEU A 60 24.41 3.65 12.21
N SER A 61 24.39 4.28 13.39
CA SER A 61 25.03 3.74 14.61
C SER A 61 24.34 2.48 15.11
N VAL A 62 23.01 2.48 15.25
CA VAL A 62 22.25 1.28 15.63
C VAL A 62 22.34 0.24 14.52
N GLY A 63 22.30 0.66 13.25
CA GLY A 63 22.46 -0.20 12.10
C GLY A 63 23.78 -0.98 12.11
N ALA A 64 24.91 -0.30 12.33
CA ALA A 64 26.23 -0.91 12.41
C ALA A 64 26.31 -1.97 13.52
N LEU A 65 25.77 -1.67 14.70
CA LEU A 65 25.75 -2.61 15.83
C LEU A 65 24.86 -3.84 15.56
N VAL A 66 23.72 -3.65 14.89
CA VAL A 66 22.84 -4.76 14.49
C VAL A 66 23.51 -5.64 13.43
N VAL A 67 24.22 -5.07 12.46
CA VAL A 67 24.98 -5.84 11.46
C VAL A 67 26.15 -6.61 12.10
N LEU A 68 26.82 -6.01 13.09
CA LEU A 68 27.83 -6.71 13.86
C LEU A 68 27.23 -7.88 14.65
N TYR A 69 26.08 -7.68 15.28
CA TYR A 69 25.32 -8.72 15.98
C TYR A 69 24.89 -9.85 15.03
N SER A 70 24.44 -9.53 13.81
CA SER A 70 23.94 -10.53 12.86
C SER A 70 24.99 -11.55 12.43
N ARG A 71 26.29 -11.23 12.55
CA ARG A 71 27.39 -12.16 12.26
C ARG A 71 27.39 -13.42 13.13
N ALA A 72 27.03 -13.29 14.41
CA ALA A 72 26.93 -14.44 15.32
C ALA A 72 25.52 -15.04 15.34
N TYR A 73 24.51 -14.26 14.98
CA TYR A 73 23.12 -14.70 14.96
C TYR A 73 22.75 -15.54 13.73
N LEU A 74 23.14 -15.09 12.52
CA LEU A 74 22.69 -15.68 11.27
C LEU A 74 23.10 -17.14 11.03
N PRO A 75 24.33 -17.58 11.32
CA PRO A 75 24.72 -18.98 11.09
C PRO A 75 23.78 -19.95 11.80
N HIS A 76 23.48 -19.67 13.07
CA HIS A 76 22.58 -20.50 13.87
C HIS A 76 21.11 -20.41 13.39
N HIS A 77 20.64 -19.19 13.06
CA HIS A 77 19.27 -19.00 12.55
C HIS A 77 19.05 -19.73 11.21
N LEU A 78 20.03 -19.68 10.31
CA LEU A 78 19.97 -20.36 9.01
C LEU A 78 20.04 -21.88 9.17
N GLU A 79 20.84 -22.39 10.10
CA GLU A 79 20.85 -23.81 10.47
C GLU A 79 19.49 -24.25 11.03
N GLU A 80 18.89 -23.52 11.99
CA GLU A 80 17.55 -23.79 12.54
C GLU A 80 16.49 -23.85 11.44
N LYS A 81 16.56 -22.92 10.47
CA LYS A 81 15.63 -22.82 9.33
C LYS A 81 16.00 -23.71 8.13
N ARG A 82 17.07 -24.52 8.22
CA ARG A 82 17.59 -25.38 7.12
C ARG A 82 17.84 -24.62 5.81
N ARG A 83 18.38 -23.41 5.90
CA ARG A 83 18.64 -22.51 4.78
C ARG A 83 20.14 -22.44 4.43
N PRO A 84 20.47 -22.17 3.16
CA PRO A 84 21.86 -22.13 2.72
C PRO A 84 22.59 -20.88 3.23
N ALA A 85 23.86 -21.03 3.62
CA ALA A 85 24.70 -19.94 4.13
C ALA A 85 24.83 -18.73 3.17
N ARG A 86 24.62 -18.91 1.86
CA ARG A 86 24.60 -17.81 0.88
C ARG A 86 23.53 -16.74 1.17
N ASP A 87 22.47 -17.10 1.89
CA ASP A 87 21.42 -16.16 2.25
C ASP A 87 21.89 -15.10 3.27
N GLU A 88 23.02 -15.32 3.97
CA GLU A 88 23.68 -14.27 4.76
C GLU A 88 23.99 -13.02 3.94
N VAL A 89 24.47 -13.17 2.70
CA VAL A 89 24.81 -12.01 1.85
C VAL A 89 23.56 -11.18 1.56
N ARG A 90 22.46 -11.86 1.24
CA ARG A 90 21.16 -11.21 0.97
C ARG A 90 20.68 -10.43 2.18
N PHE A 91 20.81 -11.00 3.38
CA PHE A 91 20.48 -10.31 4.62
C PHE A 91 21.23 -8.97 4.76
N HIS A 92 22.56 -9.00 4.60
CA HIS A 92 23.39 -7.81 4.79
C HIS A 92 23.13 -6.75 3.71
N VAL A 93 22.92 -7.16 2.45
CA VAL A 93 22.51 -6.24 1.38
C VAL A 93 21.20 -5.56 1.73
N LEU A 94 20.17 -6.30 2.16
CA LEU A 94 18.87 -5.73 2.54
C LEU A 94 18.99 -4.78 3.75
N MET A 95 19.80 -5.12 4.74
CA MET A 95 20.06 -4.25 5.90
C MET A 95 20.72 -2.93 5.49
N LEU A 96 21.75 -2.99 4.63
CA LEU A 96 22.43 -1.79 4.11
C LEU A 96 21.51 -0.97 3.20
N SER A 97 20.71 -1.61 2.35
CA SER A 97 19.69 -0.94 1.53
C SER A 97 18.67 -0.23 2.41
N PHE A 98 18.29 -0.80 3.56
CA PHE A 98 17.38 -0.16 4.50
C PHE A 98 18.04 1.05 5.17
N MET A 99 19.31 0.92 5.59
CA MET A 99 20.08 2.05 6.12
C MET A 99 20.16 3.20 5.11
N ALA A 100 20.47 2.89 3.85
CA ALA A 100 20.51 3.87 2.77
C ALA A 100 19.14 4.52 2.54
N ALA A 101 18.06 3.74 2.52
CA ALA A 101 16.70 4.28 2.40
C ALA A 101 16.32 5.20 3.57
N MET A 102 16.74 4.87 4.80
CA MET A 102 16.51 5.73 5.96
C MET A 102 17.33 7.02 5.90
N VAL A 103 18.62 6.95 5.51
CA VAL A 103 19.46 8.14 5.34
C VAL A 103 18.89 9.03 4.23
N LEU A 104 18.43 8.44 3.13
CA LEU A 104 17.72 9.16 2.08
C LEU A 104 16.47 9.85 2.63
N LEU A 105 15.59 9.12 3.31
CA LEU A 105 14.36 9.69 3.87
C LEU A 105 14.62 10.91 4.77
N VAL A 106 15.65 10.84 5.62
CA VAL A 106 15.89 11.90 6.60
C VAL A 106 16.62 13.11 6.03
N THR A 107 17.29 12.95 4.89
CA THR A 107 18.05 14.03 4.22
C THR A 107 17.25 14.72 3.13
N VAL A 108 16.06 14.25 2.79
CA VAL A 108 15.25 14.85 1.73
C VAL A 108 14.49 16.07 2.23
N ASP A 109 14.44 17.11 1.39
CA ASP A 109 13.77 18.39 1.66
C ASP A 109 12.64 18.71 0.66
N ASP A 110 12.10 17.69 0.00
CA ASP A 110 11.02 17.79 -1.00
C ASP A 110 9.88 16.82 -0.66
N LEU A 111 8.62 17.26 -0.76
CA LEU A 111 7.42 16.48 -0.40
C LEU A 111 7.24 15.20 -1.23
N LEU A 112 7.50 15.28 -2.55
CA LEU A 112 7.37 14.14 -3.43
C LEU A 112 8.52 13.15 -3.17
N LEU A 113 9.73 13.66 -3.01
CA LEU A 113 10.89 12.82 -2.71
C LEU A 113 10.80 12.19 -1.32
N LEU A 114 10.16 12.86 -0.34
CA LEU A 114 9.81 12.27 0.96
C LEU A 114 8.92 11.06 0.78
N PHE A 115 7.89 11.14 -0.08
CA PHE A 115 7.05 9.99 -0.41
C PHE A 115 7.87 8.86 -1.05
N VAL A 116 8.72 9.16 -2.04
CA VAL A 116 9.56 8.16 -2.71
C VAL A 116 10.50 7.47 -1.72
N ALA A 117 11.18 8.23 -0.87
CA ALA A 117 12.06 7.69 0.16
C ALA A 117 11.27 6.87 1.20
N LEU A 118 10.09 7.35 1.61
CA LEU A 118 9.19 6.65 2.51
C LEU A 118 8.76 5.31 1.93
N ASP A 119 8.45 5.26 0.63
CA ASP A 119 8.00 4.02 0.00
C ASP A 119 9.16 3.04 -0.27
N LEU A 120 10.36 3.56 -0.55
CA LEU A 120 11.57 2.75 -0.58
C LEU A 120 11.80 2.02 0.76
N THR A 121 11.59 2.70 1.91
CA THR A 121 11.61 2.00 3.21
C THR A 121 10.51 0.94 3.32
N THR A 122 9.33 1.15 2.72
CA THR A 122 8.27 0.12 2.68
C THR A 122 8.76 -1.14 2.00
N ILE A 123 9.29 -1.00 0.78
CA ILE A 123 9.70 -2.13 -0.07
C ILE A 123 10.82 -2.92 0.60
N VAL A 124 11.85 -2.22 1.13
CA VAL A 124 12.97 -2.91 1.77
C VAL A 124 12.53 -3.56 3.11
N SER A 125 11.65 -2.91 3.90
CA SER A 125 11.11 -3.53 5.12
C SER A 125 10.30 -4.79 4.82
N TYR A 126 9.52 -4.80 3.74
CA TYR A 126 8.76 -5.97 3.29
C TYR A 126 9.69 -7.17 3.03
N LEU A 127 10.79 -6.94 2.31
CA LEU A 127 11.78 -7.98 2.03
C LEU A 127 12.49 -8.47 3.30
N LEU A 128 12.74 -7.58 4.26
CA LEU A 128 13.35 -7.91 5.54
C LEU A 128 12.41 -8.68 6.48
N ILE A 129 11.12 -8.32 6.53
CA ILE A 129 10.11 -9.03 7.32
C ILE A 129 9.85 -10.42 6.73
N GLY A 130 9.78 -10.49 5.40
CA GLY A 130 9.62 -11.73 4.62
C GLY A 130 10.93 -12.48 4.39
N TYR A 131 11.99 -12.20 5.15
CA TYR A 131 13.31 -12.81 4.94
C TYR A 131 13.24 -14.35 4.99
N ASP A 132 12.45 -14.90 5.93
CA ASP A 132 12.17 -16.33 6.05
C ASP A 132 11.01 -16.75 5.14
N ARG A 133 11.18 -16.56 3.82
CA ARG A 133 10.17 -16.79 2.78
C ARG A 133 9.49 -18.17 2.77
N ASP A 134 10.17 -19.20 3.26
CA ASP A 134 9.61 -20.56 3.32
C ASP A 134 8.58 -20.70 4.46
N ASP A 135 8.57 -19.75 5.42
CA ASP A 135 7.64 -19.69 6.53
C ASP A 135 6.35 -18.94 6.13
N PRO A 136 5.17 -19.59 6.12
CA PRO A 136 3.92 -18.95 5.74
C PRO A 136 3.53 -17.78 6.66
N GLU A 137 3.91 -17.82 7.94
CA GLU A 137 3.63 -16.71 8.86
C GLU A 137 4.48 -15.48 8.53
N SER A 138 5.76 -15.68 8.18
CA SER A 138 6.65 -14.60 7.74
C SER A 138 6.15 -13.95 6.45
N ARG A 139 5.72 -14.74 5.46
CA ARG A 139 5.14 -14.19 4.21
C ARG A 139 3.87 -13.39 4.47
N ALA A 140 2.95 -13.93 5.28
CA ALA A 140 1.70 -13.26 5.60
C ALA A 140 1.92 -11.96 6.38
N ALA A 141 2.88 -11.96 7.32
CA ALA A 141 3.27 -10.75 8.06
C ALA A 141 3.90 -9.69 7.15
N ALA A 142 4.77 -10.10 6.23
CA ALA A 142 5.39 -9.22 5.26
C ALA A 142 4.33 -8.56 4.36
N LEU A 143 3.44 -9.36 3.75
CA LEU A 143 2.37 -8.85 2.89
C LEU A 143 1.42 -7.93 3.63
N LEU A 144 1.03 -8.26 4.87
CA LEU A 144 0.24 -7.37 5.70
C LEU A 144 0.95 -6.02 5.91
N SER A 145 2.23 -6.05 6.27
CA SER A 145 3.02 -4.84 6.48
C SER A 145 3.09 -4.00 5.21
N LEU A 146 3.35 -4.62 4.05
CA LEU A 146 3.42 -3.96 2.75
C LEU A 146 2.09 -3.32 2.37
N VAL A 147 0.99 -4.08 2.43
CA VAL A 147 -0.34 -3.57 2.05
C VAL A 147 -0.76 -2.43 2.96
N LEU A 148 -0.59 -2.57 4.27
CA LEU A 148 -1.03 -1.55 5.21
C LEU A 148 -0.18 -0.29 5.12
N THR A 149 1.15 -0.42 5.20
CA THR A 149 2.03 0.75 5.16
C THR A 149 2.11 1.38 3.77
N GLY A 150 2.02 0.57 2.71
CA GLY A 150 1.90 1.05 1.33
C GLY A 150 0.60 1.79 1.07
N ALA A 151 -0.55 1.27 1.55
CA ALA A 151 -1.82 1.99 1.44
C ALA A 151 -1.77 3.35 2.17
N THR A 152 -1.19 3.42 3.38
CA THR A 152 -1.00 4.70 4.07
C THR A 152 0.00 5.62 3.36
N SER A 153 1.04 5.08 2.71
CA SER A 153 1.96 5.86 1.87
C SER A 153 1.26 6.46 0.65
N VAL A 154 0.30 5.76 0.04
CA VAL A 154 -0.52 6.32 -1.06
C VAL A 154 -1.41 7.47 -0.56
N VAL A 155 -1.94 7.36 0.66
CA VAL A 155 -2.67 8.48 1.29
C VAL A 155 -1.73 9.66 1.55
N PHE A 156 -0.51 9.41 2.03
CA PHE A 156 0.53 10.45 2.14
C PHE A 156 0.79 11.15 0.80
N PHE A 157 0.95 10.37 -0.27
CA PHE A 157 1.16 10.88 -1.62
C PHE A 157 0.02 11.80 -2.08
N ALA A 158 -1.24 11.43 -1.81
CA ALA A 158 -2.39 12.28 -2.13
C ALA A 158 -2.33 13.63 -1.40
N GLY A 159 -1.91 13.64 -0.12
CA GLY A 159 -1.67 14.87 0.63
C GLY A 159 -0.51 15.71 0.06
N ALA A 160 0.61 15.06 -0.26
CA ALA A 160 1.77 15.70 -0.87
C ALA A 160 1.43 16.34 -2.23
N MET A 161 0.67 15.63 -3.09
CA MET A 161 0.18 16.15 -4.37
C MET A 161 -0.76 17.33 -4.18
N THR A 162 -1.67 17.27 -3.22
CA THR A 162 -2.63 18.36 -2.96
C THR A 162 -1.90 19.62 -2.55
N LEU A 163 -0.95 19.54 -1.60
CA LEU A 163 -0.15 20.71 -1.20
C LEU A 163 0.76 21.22 -2.33
N GLY A 164 1.43 20.31 -3.04
CA GLY A 164 2.36 20.70 -4.10
C GLY A 164 1.67 21.37 -5.29
N LEU A 165 0.49 20.88 -5.68
CA LEU A 165 -0.33 21.51 -6.71
C LEU A 165 -0.93 22.84 -6.23
N GLN A 166 -1.35 22.93 -4.96
CA GLN A 166 -1.93 24.15 -4.40
C GLN A 166 -0.91 25.29 -4.30
N TYR A 167 0.34 24.99 -3.91
CA TYR A 167 1.39 26.01 -3.71
C TYR A 167 2.38 26.11 -4.87
N GLY A 168 2.21 25.29 -5.92
CA GLY A 168 3.03 25.29 -7.14
C GLY A 168 4.48 24.84 -6.92
N THR A 169 4.77 24.09 -5.86
CA THR A 169 6.11 23.61 -5.54
C THR A 169 6.06 22.43 -4.57
N PHE A 170 7.00 21.50 -4.69
CA PHE A 170 7.19 20.38 -3.76
C PHE A 170 8.32 20.63 -2.75
N SER A 171 9.06 21.73 -2.90
CA SER A 171 10.15 22.13 -1.99
C SER A 171 9.60 22.47 -0.61
N LEU A 172 10.04 21.78 0.44
CA LEU A 172 9.54 21.99 1.79
C LEU A 172 9.72 23.43 2.30
N PRO A 173 10.90 24.07 2.16
CA PRO A 173 11.08 25.46 2.58
C PRO A 173 10.05 26.41 1.94
N LEU A 174 9.83 26.28 0.62
CA LEU A 174 8.87 27.12 -0.10
C LEU A 174 7.42 26.79 0.29
N VAL A 175 7.12 25.52 0.56
CA VAL A 175 5.79 25.12 1.06
C VAL A 175 5.55 25.69 2.45
N PHE A 176 6.55 25.69 3.35
CA PHE A 176 6.42 26.30 4.68
C PHE A 176 6.17 27.81 4.60
N GLU A 177 6.86 28.52 3.70
CA GLU A 177 6.67 29.96 3.49
C GLU A 177 5.29 30.31 2.92
N ARG A 178 4.76 29.49 2.01
CA ARG A 178 3.49 29.73 1.31
C ARG A 178 2.28 29.14 2.02
N ALA A 179 2.49 28.31 3.03
CA ALA A 179 1.41 27.56 3.68
C ALA A 179 0.36 28.50 4.26
N ALA A 180 -0.89 28.29 3.85
CA ALA A 180 -2.05 28.97 4.40
C ALA A 180 -3.10 27.95 4.82
N THR A 181 -3.78 28.21 5.93
CA THR A 181 -4.85 27.33 6.44
C THR A 181 -6.08 27.43 5.53
N SER A 182 -6.43 26.33 4.89
CA SER A 182 -7.63 26.16 4.07
C SER A 182 -8.22 24.76 4.31
N PRO A 183 -9.48 24.50 3.94
CA PRO A 183 -10.05 23.14 4.03
C PRO A 183 -9.24 22.11 3.22
N ALA A 184 -8.74 22.50 2.05
CA ALA A 184 -7.90 21.65 1.21
C ALA A 184 -6.54 21.36 1.86
N SER A 185 -5.86 22.37 2.42
CA SER A 185 -4.58 22.16 3.11
C SER A 185 -4.76 21.37 4.40
N THR A 186 -5.85 21.57 5.14
CA THR A 186 -6.17 20.76 6.33
C THR A 186 -6.41 19.30 5.96
N GLY A 187 -7.19 19.03 4.90
CA GLY A 187 -7.40 17.67 4.39
C GLY A 187 -6.09 17.02 3.94
N ALA A 188 -5.21 17.78 3.26
CA ALA A 188 -3.91 17.30 2.87
C ALA A 188 -3.00 16.99 4.09
N LEU A 189 -3.04 17.81 5.15
CA LEU A 189 -2.32 17.54 6.40
C LEU A 189 -2.82 16.26 7.09
N VAL A 190 -4.13 16.01 7.10
CA VAL A 190 -4.67 14.73 7.58
C VAL A 190 -4.13 13.56 6.76
N CYS A 191 -4.09 13.69 5.43
CA CYS A 191 -3.53 12.66 4.55
C CYS A 191 -2.03 12.39 4.84
N LEU A 192 -1.22 13.44 5.00
CA LEU A 192 0.19 13.34 5.37
C LEU A 192 0.35 12.67 6.75
N ALA A 193 -0.50 13.06 7.71
CA ALA A 193 -0.52 12.44 9.03
C ALA A 193 -0.86 10.94 8.97
N VAL A 194 -1.86 10.53 8.19
CA VAL A 194 -2.23 9.10 8.04
C VAL A 194 -1.05 8.26 7.55
N GLY A 195 -0.28 8.76 6.59
CA GLY A 195 0.97 8.11 6.15
C GLY A 195 1.97 7.88 7.26
N ALA A 196 2.25 8.94 8.02
CA ALA A 196 3.18 8.90 9.15
C ALA A 196 2.69 7.99 10.30
N LEU A 197 1.38 8.01 10.60
CA LEU A 197 0.75 7.18 11.62
C LEU A 197 0.78 5.68 11.25
N GLY A 198 0.56 5.35 9.98
CA GLY A 198 0.68 3.99 9.47
C GLY A 198 2.10 3.44 9.66
N LYS A 199 3.10 4.24 9.30
CA LYS A 199 4.54 3.89 9.41
C LYS A 199 5.04 3.79 10.85
N SER A 200 4.55 4.64 11.75
CA SER A 200 4.91 4.61 13.18
C SER A 200 4.06 3.65 14.03
N ALA A 201 3.23 2.82 13.38
CA ALA A 201 2.39 1.81 14.03
C ALA A 201 1.46 2.38 15.12
N GLN A 202 0.87 3.55 14.87
CA GLN A 202 -0.10 4.18 15.77
C GLN A 202 -1.47 3.50 15.65
N VAL A 203 -2.31 3.59 16.68
CA VAL A 203 -3.71 3.16 16.60
C VAL A 203 -4.45 4.02 15.57
N PRO A 204 -5.25 3.45 14.64
CA PRO A 204 -5.66 2.04 14.53
C PRO A 204 -4.74 1.13 13.68
N PHE A 205 -3.67 1.65 13.09
CA PHE A 205 -2.78 0.91 12.19
C PHE A 205 -1.76 -0.02 12.90
N HIS A 206 -1.64 0.04 14.22
CA HIS A 206 -0.61 -0.65 15.02
C HIS A 206 -0.45 -2.18 14.83
N PHE A 207 -1.47 -2.90 14.34
CA PHE A 207 -1.52 -4.37 14.33
C PHE A 207 -0.52 -5.06 13.39
N TRP A 208 0.08 -4.35 12.43
CA TRP A 208 1.15 -4.92 11.60
C TRP A 208 2.44 -5.16 12.39
N LEU A 209 2.74 -4.31 13.37
CA LEU A 209 4.02 -4.33 14.09
C LEU A 209 4.21 -5.60 14.93
N PRO A 210 3.23 -6.08 15.75
CA PRO A 210 3.37 -7.34 16.46
C PRO A 210 3.52 -8.56 15.55
N ARG A 211 2.95 -8.52 14.33
CA ARG A 211 3.06 -9.59 13.33
C ARG A 211 4.41 -9.57 12.62
N ALA A 212 4.97 -8.39 12.37
CA ALA A 212 6.31 -8.21 11.80
C ALA A 212 7.44 -8.84 12.66
N MET A 213 7.15 -9.19 13.92
CA MET A 213 8.07 -9.94 14.80
C MET A 213 8.41 -11.35 14.32
N ALA A 214 7.76 -11.85 13.27
CA ALA A 214 8.17 -13.06 12.54
C ALA A 214 9.57 -12.92 11.93
N ALA A 215 10.04 -11.69 11.66
CA ALA A 215 11.36 -11.43 11.12
C ALA A 215 12.50 -11.89 12.05
N PRO A 216 13.71 -12.17 11.51
CA PRO A 216 14.89 -12.43 12.32
C PRO A 216 15.15 -11.30 13.34
N THR A 217 15.64 -11.64 14.53
CA THR A 217 15.76 -10.65 15.62
C THR A 217 16.59 -9.41 15.29
N PRO A 218 17.71 -9.51 14.52
CA PRO A 218 18.45 -8.31 14.12
C PRO A 218 17.59 -7.36 13.27
N VAL A 219 16.71 -7.88 12.40
CA VAL A 219 15.75 -7.07 11.64
C VAL A 219 14.80 -6.33 12.59
N SER A 220 14.17 -7.07 13.51
CA SER A 220 13.25 -6.47 14.47
C SER A 220 13.92 -5.39 15.32
N SER A 221 15.16 -5.64 15.75
CA SER A 221 15.96 -4.66 16.50
C SER A 221 16.17 -3.37 15.72
N TYR A 222 16.48 -3.45 14.43
CA TYR A 222 16.75 -2.26 13.63
C TYR A 222 15.46 -1.53 13.24
N LEU A 223 14.51 -2.24 12.62
CA LEU A 223 13.26 -1.66 12.11
C LEU A 223 12.45 -0.99 13.22
N HIS A 224 12.43 -1.57 14.43
CA HIS A 224 11.52 -1.15 15.50
C HIS A 224 12.19 -0.36 16.61
N SER A 225 13.44 0.05 16.43
CA SER A 225 14.15 0.93 17.37
C SER A 225 14.54 2.25 16.70
N ALA A 226 15.32 2.18 15.61
CA ALA A 226 16.02 3.33 15.04
C ALA A 226 15.54 3.71 13.62
N ALA A 227 14.69 2.89 13.00
CA ALA A 227 14.55 2.92 11.55
C ALA A 227 13.07 3.07 11.09
N MET A 228 12.35 1.98 10.85
CA MET A 228 11.03 2.02 10.22
C MET A 228 9.96 2.77 11.03
N VAL A 229 9.82 2.48 12.32
CA VAL A 229 8.83 3.19 13.17
C VAL A 229 9.25 4.64 13.45
N ALA A 230 10.57 4.88 13.47
CA ALA A 230 11.16 6.21 13.62
C ALA A 230 10.83 7.11 12.42
N ALA A 231 10.79 6.56 11.21
CA ALA A 231 10.43 7.26 9.98
C ALA A 231 9.08 7.98 10.08
N GLY A 232 8.07 7.33 10.66
CA GLY A 232 6.73 7.94 10.78
C GLY A 232 6.75 9.17 11.68
N VAL A 233 7.39 9.09 12.85
CA VAL A 233 7.50 10.27 13.74
C VAL A 233 8.44 11.32 13.19
N PHE A 234 9.53 10.93 12.51
CA PHE A 234 10.40 11.85 11.79
C PHE A 234 9.61 12.69 10.79
N LEU A 235 8.72 12.08 9.99
CA LEU A 235 7.89 12.83 9.03
C LEU A 235 7.02 13.88 9.71
N LEU A 236 6.41 13.55 10.86
CA LEU A 236 5.62 14.52 11.62
C LEU A 236 6.47 15.64 12.20
N GLN A 237 7.70 15.34 12.63
CA GLN A 237 8.65 16.35 13.09
C GLN A 237 9.14 17.24 11.94
N ARG A 238 9.46 16.66 10.78
CA ARG A 238 9.92 17.38 9.59
C ARG A 238 8.86 18.34 9.06
N LEU A 239 7.61 17.87 9.05
CA LEU A 239 6.46 18.62 8.56
C LEU A 239 5.77 19.43 9.67
N TYR A 240 6.33 19.47 10.88
CA TYR A 240 5.73 20.16 12.02
C TYR A 240 5.38 21.63 11.75
N PRO A 241 6.18 22.43 10.99
CA PRO A 241 5.79 23.80 10.65
C PRO A 241 4.42 23.91 9.96
N LEU A 242 4.00 22.88 9.21
CA LEU A 242 2.67 22.83 8.60
C LEU A 242 1.57 22.41 9.58
N PHE A 243 1.91 21.57 10.56
CA PHE A 243 0.98 21.11 11.59
C PHE A 243 0.79 22.14 12.70
N ALA A 244 1.81 22.95 13.00
CA ALA A 244 1.80 23.97 14.06
C ALA A 244 0.53 24.84 14.07
N PRO A 245 0.10 25.46 12.95
CA PRO A 245 -1.12 26.27 12.89
C PRO A 245 -2.42 25.44 12.81
N ALA A 246 -2.35 24.14 12.50
CA ALA A 246 -3.51 23.28 12.29
C ALA A 246 -3.98 22.59 13.59
N LEU A 247 -4.56 23.36 14.51
CA LEU A 247 -4.96 22.89 15.85
C LEU A 247 -5.82 21.61 15.83
N ALA A 248 -6.82 21.52 14.95
CA ALA A 248 -7.69 20.34 14.87
C ALA A 248 -6.92 19.05 14.51
N VAL A 249 -5.92 19.16 13.62
CA VAL A 249 -5.07 18.02 13.25
C VAL A 249 -4.19 17.64 14.44
N ARG A 250 -3.59 18.63 15.12
CA ARG A 250 -2.76 18.41 16.31
C ARG A 250 -3.52 17.75 17.45
N ASP A 251 -4.75 18.18 17.73
CA ASP A 251 -5.58 17.55 18.78
C ASP A 251 -5.92 16.10 18.41
N GLY A 252 -6.16 15.82 17.12
CA GLY A 252 -6.30 14.45 16.63
C GLY A 252 -5.04 13.60 16.86
N LEU A 253 -3.86 14.13 16.53
CA LEU A 253 -2.57 13.46 16.78
C LEU A 253 -2.34 13.24 18.27
N LEU A 254 -2.68 14.20 19.12
CA LEU A 254 -2.56 14.10 20.57
C LEU A 254 -3.42 12.96 21.12
N ALA A 255 -4.70 12.90 20.71
CA ALA A 255 -5.62 11.84 21.10
C ALA A 255 -5.14 10.45 20.64
N LEU A 256 -4.67 10.33 19.39
CA LEU A 256 -4.12 9.08 18.86
C LEU A 256 -2.81 8.68 19.55
N GLY A 257 -1.99 9.64 19.98
CA GLY A 257 -0.77 9.41 20.75
C GLY A 257 -1.07 8.80 22.13
N PHE A 258 -2.00 9.40 22.89
CA PHE A 258 -2.45 8.84 24.17
C PHE A 258 -3.12 7.47 24.02
N LEU A 259 -3.92 7.29 22.97
CA LEU A 259 -4.56 6.01 22.67
C LEU A 259 -3.51 4.93 22.38
N SER A 260 -2.51 5.23 21.54
CA SER A 260 -1.43 4.30 21.20
C SER A 260 -0.55 3.97 22.40
N MET A 261 -0.25 4.98 23.23
CA MET A 261 0.45 4.83 24.51
C MET A 261 -0.28 3.84 25.42
N THR A 262 -1.59 3.99 25.56
CA THR A 262 -2.42 3.16 26.44
C THR A 262 -2.56 1.74 25.90
N VAL A 263 -2.98 1.59 24.64
CA VAL A 263 -3.19 0.28 23.99
C VAL A 263 -1.89 -0.51 23.95
N GLY A 264 -0.78 0.12 23.54
CA GLY A 264 0.54 -0.52 23.53
C GLY A 264 0.97 -1.00 24.92
N SER A 265 0.77 -0.19 25.95
CA SER A 265 1.17 -0.54 27.30
C SER A 265 0.35 -1.70 27.88
N LEU A 266 -0.97 -1.67 27.72
CA LEU A 266 -1.85 -2.76 28.18
C LEU A 266 -1.56 -4.09 27.46
N MET A 267 -1.31 -4.05 26.15
CA MET A 267 -0.97 -5.24 25.36
C MET A 267 0.42 -5.78 25.72
N ALA A 268 1.40 -4.91 25.98
CA ALA A 268 2.73 -5.32 26.41
C ALA A 268 2.69 -6.03 27.79
N LEU A 269 1.81 -5.59 28.69
CA LEU A 269 1.65 -6.20 30.00
C LEU A 269 1.11 -7.63 29.98
N VAL A 270 0.36 -8.03 28.95
CA VAL A 270 -0.20 -9.39 28.86
C VAL A 270 0.53 -10.28 27.87
N ALA A 271 1.27 -9.70 26.92
CA ALA A 271 2.01 -10.46 25.93
C ALA A 271 3.03 -11.42 26.59
N ASP A 272 3.16 -12.61 25.98
CA ASP A 272 4.04 -13.69 26.45
C ASP A 272 5.28 -13.87 25.55
N PRO A 273 5.20 -13.85 24.20
CA PRO A 273 6.39 -13.91 23.36
C PRO A 273 7.28 -12.68 23.52
N PHE A 274 8.59 -12.86 23.70
CA PHE A 274 9.53 -11.78 24.02
C PHE A 274 9.44 -10.60 23.04
N LYS A 275 9.54 -10.91 21.73
CA LYS A 275 9.48 -9.90 20.67
C LYS A 275 8.13 -9.18 20.63
N ARG A 276 7.04 -9.84 21.02
CA ARG A 276 5.70 -9.25 21.01
C ARG A 276 5.51 -8.26 22.15
N VAL A 277 6.06 -8.56 23.34
CA VAL A 277 6.15 -7.59 24.45
C VAL A 277 6.91 -6.34 23.99
N LEU A 278 8.03 -6.55 23.29
CA LEU A 278 8.82 -5.44 22.75
C LEU A 278 8.10 -4.68 21.63
N ALA A 279 7.35 -5.34 20.77
CA ALA A 279 6.54 -4.68 19.73
C ALA A 279 5.49 -3.75 20.33
N TYR A 280 4.70 -4.24 21.29
CA TYR A 280 3.67 -3.44 21.94
C TYR A 280 4.23 -2.29 22.77
N SER A 281 5.36 -2.51 23.44
CA SER A 281 6.04 -1.40 24.11
C SER A 281 6.67 -0.41 23.13
N THR A 282 7.03 -0.80 21.90
CA THR A 282 7.41 0.16 20.85
C THR A 282 6.20 0.99 20.40
N ILE A 283 5.02 0.39 20.21
CA ILE A 283 3.77 1.13 19.93
C ILE A 283 3.50 2.14 21.04
N ALA A 284 3.65 1.71 22.31
CA ALA A 284 3.44 2.61 23.44
C ALA A 284 4.40 3.80 23.39
N GLN A 285 5.70 3.54 23.24
CA GLN A 285 6.77 4.54 23.28
C GLN A 285 6.72 5.53 22.11
N TYR A 286 6.36 5.07 20.91
CA TYR A 286 6.10 5.96 19.79
C TYR A 286 4.77 6.72 19.93
N GLY A 287 3.85 6.27 20.80
CA GLY A 287 2.71 7.07 21.27
C GLY A 287 3.15 8.29 22.08
N TYR A 288 4.13 8.16 22.98
CA TYR A 288 4.72 9.31 23.70
C TYR A 288 5.36 10.30 22.74
N ALA A 289 6.15 9.79 21.78
CA ALA A 289 6.78 10.62 20.76
C ALA A 289 5.73 11.39 19.94
N LEU A 290 4.60 10.74 19.60
CA LEU A 290 3.48 11.40 18.92
C LEU A 290 2.83 12.48 19.78
N VAL A 291 2.61 12.22 21.07
CA VAL A 291 2.11 13.24 22.03
C VAL A 291 3.04 14.45 22.07
N LEU A 292 4.36 14.25 22.17
CA LEU A 292 5.33 15.34 22.18
C LEU A 292 5.30 16.18 20.90
N VAL A 293 5.21 15.53 19.73
CA VAL A 293 5.09 16.23 18.44
C VAL A 293 3.77 17.00 18.37
N ALA A 294 2.65 16.41 18.78
CA ALA A 294 1.35 17.08 18.79
C ALA A 294 1.35 18.33 19.70
N LEU A 295 2.06 18.28 20.82
CA LEU A 295 2.23 19.41 21.74
C LEU A 295 3.25 20.44 21.25
N GLY A 296 4.08 20.12 20.25
CA GLY A 296 5.15 21.01 19.78
C GLY A 296 6.34 21.10 20.72
N SER A 297 6.57 20.06 21.53
CA SER A 297 7.63 20.04 22.53
C SER A 297 9.01 19.99 21.88
N GLU A 298 9.94 20.84 22.34
CA GLU A 298 11.35 20.79 21.95
C GLU A 298 12.01 19.45 22.26
N GLY A 299 11.47 18.69 23.21
CA GLY A 299 11.96 17.36 23.57
C GLY A 299 11.56 16.22 22.61
N ALA A 300 10.71 16.46 21.61
CA ALA A 300 10.23 15.39 20.73
C ALA A 300 11.34 14.64 19.98
N PRO A 301 12.37 15.32 19.41
CA PRO A 301 13.49 14.62 18.77
C PRO A 301 14.38 13.88 19.78
N LEU A 302 14.63 14.47 20.95
CA LEU A 302 15.39 13.85 22.04
C LEU A 302 14.75 12.52 22.48
N TYR A 303 13.42 12.49 22.58
CA TYR A 303 12.69 11.30 23.01
C TYR A 303 13.01 10.09 22.13
N VAL A 304 12.98 10.27 20.81
CA VAL A 304 13.27 9.21 19.84
C VAL A 304 14.73 8.77 19.93
N ALA A 305 15.65 9.72 20.04
CA ALA A 305 17.09 9.45 20.17
C ALA A 305 17.44 8.69 21.46
N ALA A 306 16.81 9.04 22.60
CA ALA A 306 16.99 8.35 23.87
C ALA A 306 16.38 6.94 23.87
N HIS A 307 15.27 6.77 23.16
CA HIS A 307 14.54 5.51 23.07
C HIS A 307 15.25 4.45 22.22
N ALA A 308 15.82 4.84 21.08
CA ALA A 308 16.41 3.93 20.11
C ALA A 308 17.48 2.97 20.67
N PRO A 309 18.51 3.42 21.43
CA PRO A 309 19.52 2.51 21.97
C PRO A 309 18.95 1.56 23.04
N CYS A 310 18.01 2.05 23.87
CA CYS A 310 17.33 1.23 24.87
C CYS A 310 16.58 0.07 24.19
N LYS A 311 15.80 0.36 23.14
CA LYS A 311 15.05 -0.67 22.42
C LYS A 311 15.92 -1.63 21.64
N ALA A 312 16.94 -1.12 20.96
CA ALA A 312 17.86 -1.97 20.21
C ALA A 312 18.54 -2.96 21.17
N ALA A 313 19.02 -2.50 22.33
CA ALA A 313 19.64 -3.37 23.32
C ALA A 313 18.70 -4.47 23.83
N LEU A 314 17.43 -4.13 24.10
CA LEU A 314 16.44 -5.11 24.57
C LEU A 314 16.04 -6.12 23.48
N PHE A 315 15.90 -5.70 22.22
CA PHE A 315 15.65 -6.63 21.11
C PHE A 315 16.83 -7.59 20.89
N LEU A 316 18.06 -7.07 20.89
CA LEU A 316 19.26 -7.91 20.79
C LEU A 316 19.40 -8.84 22.01
N THR A 317 19.00 -8.40 23.20
CA THR A 317 18.97 -9.23 24.42
C THR A 317 18.06 -10.44 24.25
N VAL A 318 16.80 -10.22 23.84
CA VAL A 318 15.87 -11.36 23.65
C VAL A 318 16.31 -12.25 22.48
N GLY A 319 17.01 -11.71 21.50
CA GLY A 319 17.66 -12.47 20.43
C GLY A 319 18.74 -13.41 20.98
N ALA A 320 19.63 -12.90 21.83
CA ALA A 320 20.70 -13.67 22.43
C ALA A 320 20.14 -14.76 23.36
N VAL A 321 19.12 -14.43 24.16
CA VAL A 321 18.40 -15.40 24.99
C VAL A 321 17.75 -16.49 24.12
N THR A 322 17.08 -16.10 23.03
CA THR A 322 16.44 -17.08 22.12
C THR A 322 17.47 -18.04 21.52
N GLN A 323 18.63 -17.51 21.11
CA GLN A 323 19.69 -18.30 20.49
C GLN A 323 20.36 -19.28 21.48
N VAL A 324 20.52 -18.88 22.74
CA VAL A 324 21.16 -19.72 23.77
C VAL A 324 20.19 -20.76 24.36
N THR A 325 18.91 -20.41 24.47
CA THR A 325 17.91 -21.25 25.17
C THR A 325 16.97 -22.03 24.25
N GLY A 326 16.86 -21.61 22.97
CA GLY A 326 15.83 -22.08 22.04
C GLY A 326 14.39 -21.66 22.40
N LYS A 327 14.19 -20.89 23.48
CA LYS A 327 12.87 -20.45 23.96
C LYS A 327 12.52 -19.07 23.41
N LYS A 328 11.23 -18.79 23.22
CA LYS A 328 10.73 -17.54 22.61
C LYS A 328 9.69 -16.81 23.47
N LYS A 329 9.36 -17.35 24.66
CA LYS A 329 8.26 -16.93 25.54
C LYS A 329 8.72 -16.68 26.97
N LEU A 330 8.16 -15.65 27.62
CA LEU A 330 8.43 -15.32 29.02
C LEU A 330 8.08 -16.45 29.98
N SER A 331 7.01 -17.18 29.70
CA SER A 331 6.61 -18.36 30.47
C SER A 331 7.60 -19.53 30.44
N GLN A 332 8.63 -19.49 29.58
CA GLN A 332 9.53 -20.64 29.33
C GLN A 332 10.97 -20.44 29.84
N VAL A 333 11.29 -19.26 30.38
CA VAL A 333 12.63 -18.92 30.87
C VAL A 333 12.55 -18.22 32.22
N SER A 334 13.58 -18.37 33.04
CA SER A 334 13.72 -17.66 34.32
C SER A 334 15.17 -17.70 34.80
N GLY A 335 15.57 -16.75 35.65
CA GLY A 335 16.82 -16.83 36.42
C GLY A 335 18.11 -16.79 35.60
N LEU A 336 18.08 -16.25 34.38
CA LEU A 336 19.24 -16.26 33.47
C LEU A 336 20.40 -15.36 33.93
N ARG A 337 20.23 -14.52 34.96
CA ARG A 337 21.27 -13.60 35.45
C ARG A 337 22.53 -14.31 35.93
N HIS A 338 22.41 -15.56 36.38
CA HIS A 338 23.54 -16.35 36.86
C HIS A 338 24.35 -16.92 35.70
N SER A 339 23.68 -17.36 34.63
CA SER A 339 24.31 -17.97 33.46
C SER A 339 24.79 -16.93 32.42
N LEU A 340 24.13 -15.77 32.35
CA LEU A 340 24.39 -14.69 31.40
C LEU A 340 24.54 -13.33 32.10
N PRO A 341 25.47 -13.16 33.06
CA PRO A 341 25.54 -11.99 33.94
C PRO A 341 25.80 -10.67 33.20
N VAL A 342 26.70 -10.68 32.21
CA VAL A 342 27.01 -9.48 31.40
C VAL A 342 25.80 -9.03 30.59
N LEU A 343 25.07 -9.99 30.00
CA LEU A 343 23.85 -9.69 29.25
C LEU A 343 22.74 -9.19 30.18
N ALA A 344 22.61 -9.76 31.38
CA ALA A 344 21.65 -9.33 32.38
C ALA A 344 21.92 -7.89 32.84
N GLY A 345 23.18 -7.55 33.12
CA GLY A 345 23.58 -6.19 33.52
C GLY A 345 23.38 -5.16 32.40
N ALA A 346 23.85 -5.45 31.19
CA ALA A 346 23.69 -4.53 30.05
C ALA A 346 22.22 -4.32 29.68
N SER A 347 21.41 -5.38 29.69
CA SER A 347 19.97 -5.26 29.45
C SER A 347 19.22 -4.59 30.61
N ALA A 348 19.71 -4.68 31.85
CA ALA A 348 19.15 -3.94 32.99
C ALA A 348 19.31 -2.44 32.81
N VAL A 349 20.49 -2.00 32.34
CA VAL A 349 20.75 -0.60 31.99
C VAL A 349 19.82 -0.13 30.87
N ALA A 350 19.64 -0.91 29.81
CA ALA A 350 18.72 -0.58 28.73
C ALA A 350 17.24 -0.55 29.21
N ALA A 351 16.86 -1.47 30.09
CA ALA A 351 15.54 -1.49 30.72
C ALA A 351 15.34 -0.26 31.63
N ALA A 352 16.36 0.12 32.41
CA ALA A 352 16.35 1.33 33.23
C ALA A 352 16.20 2.59 32.38
N GLY A 353 16.87 2.66 31.23
CA GLY A 353 16.69 3.73 30.25
C GLY A 353 15.28 3.77 29.66
N LEU A 354 14.70 2.62 29.31
CA LEU A 354 13.32 2.58 28.81
C LEU A 354 12.30 3.01 29.88
N ALA A 355 12.58 2.66 31.14
CA ALA A 355 11.80 2.98 32.33
C ALA A 355 12.09 4.37 32.93
N ALA A 356 12.95 5.16 32.29
CA ALA A 356 13.34 6.50 32.69
C ALA A 356 13.90 6.63 34.12
N LEU A 357 14.70 5.66 34.56
CA LEU A 357 15.38 5.74 35.85
C LEU A 357 16.56 6.74 35.80
N PRO A 358 16.94 7.35 36.95
CA PRO A 358 18.09 8.26 37.04
C PRO A 358 19.39 7.62 36.51
N LEU A 359 20.35 8.46 36.14
CA LEU A 359 21.66 8.09 35.54
C LEU A 359 21.59 7.48 34.14
N THR A 360 20.39 7.38 33.55
CA THR A 360 20.20 6.94 32.17
C THR A 360 19.69 8.10 31.31
N VAL A 361 19.96 8.06 30.00
CA VAL A 361 19.37 9.01 29.03
C VAL A 361 17.84 8.99 29.06
N GLY A 362 17.26 7.87 29.51
CA GLY A 362 15.83 7.71 29.71
C GLY A 362 15.20 8.72 30.66
N PHE A 363 15.93 9.14 31.70
CA PHE A 363 15.42 10.14 32.64
C PHE A 363 15.00 11.43 31.92
N PHE A 364 15.89 11.95 31.06
CA PHE A 364 15.65 13.18 30.31
C PHE A 364 14.49 13.06 29.31
N LYS A 365 14.25 11.87 28.75
CA LYS A 365 13.13 11.66 27.82
C LYS A 365 11.77 11.81 28.51
N ASP A 366 11.64 11.37 29.76
CA ASP A 366 10.40 11.49 30.53
C ASP A 366 10.29 12.86 31.20
N GLU A 367 11.42 13.48 31.58
CA GLU A 367 11.44 14.87 32.05
C GLU A 367 10.84 15.82 31.01
N VAL A 368 11.31 15.78 29.74
CA VAL A 368 10.73 16.61 28.67
C VAL A 368 9.29 16.24 28.33
N PHE A 369 8.89 14.98 28.55
CA PHE A 369 7.52 14.53 28.37
C PHE A 369 6.59 15.12 29.43
N PHE A 370 6.93 14.96 30.71
CA PHE A 370 6.14 15.51 31.80
C PHE A 370 6.11 17.04 31.79
N HIS A 371 7.20 17.69 31.38
CA HIS A 371 7.23 19.14 31.19
C HIS A 371 6.15 19.58 30.19
N ALA A 372 6.12 18.95 29.01
CA ALA A 372 5.13 19.25 27.98
C ALA A 372 3.68 18.99 28.44
N LEU A 373 3.45 17.95 29.24
CA LEU A 373 2.15 17.65 29.80
C LEU A 373 1.72 18.66 30.90
N ALA A 374 2.66 19.08 31.74
CA ALA A 374 2.40 20.09 32.77
C ALA A 374 1.92 21.40 32.13
N LEU A 375 2.52 21.81 31.00
CA LEU A 375 2.10 22.98 30.23
C LEU A 375 0.70 22.82 29.60
N LYS A 376 0.31 21.60 29.21
CA LYS A 376 -1.01 21.33 28.60
C LYS A 376 -2.13 21.24 29.64
N GLY A 377 -1.85 20.70 30.84
CA GLY A 377 -2.76 20.70 31.97
C GLY A 377 -3.01 19.33 32.63
N PRO A 378 -3.81 19.29 33.72
CA PRO A 378 -3.84 18.18 34.67
C PRO A 378 -4.35 16.86 34.09
N ALA A 379 -5.30 16.88 33.15
CA ALA A 379 -5.79 15.67 32.50
C ALA A 379 -4.69 14.97 31.70
N SER A 380 -3.85 15.75 31.02
CA SER A 380 -2.73 15.23 30.25
C SER A 380 -1.60 14.71 31.16
N MET A 381 -1.34 15.38 32.29
CA MET A 381 -0.43 14.91 33.34
C MET A 381 -0.87 13.56 33.91
N ALA A 382 -2.16 13.41 34.24
CA ALA A 382 -2.71 12.15 34.75
C ALA A 382 -2.59 11.01 33.73
N ALA A 383 -2.91 11.28 32.46
CA ALA A 383 -2.74 10.30 31.39
C ALA A 383 -1.26 9.89 31.20
N GLY A 384 -0.34 10.87 31.25
CA GLY A 384 1.09 10.62 31.19
C GLY A 384 1.62 9.82 32.37
N LEU A 385 1.19 10.14 33.59
CA LEU A 385 1.55 9.42 34.82
C LEU A 385 1.15 7.94 34.73
N VAL A 386 -0.10 7.67 34.33
CA VAL A 386 -0.61 6.30 34.13
C VAL A 386 0.18 5.60 33.04
N GLY A 387 0.40 6.26 31.90
CA GLY A 387 1.23 5.73 30.81
C GLY A 387 2.61 5.31 31.30
N ALA A 388 3.32 6.20 31.98
CA ALA A 388 4.70 6.00 32.40
C ALA A 388 4.79 4.90 33.47
N GLY A 389 3.81 4.85 34.39
CA GLY A 389 3.67 3.75 35.35
C GLY A 389 3.47 2.39 34.66
N LEU A 390 2.60 2.32 33.65
CA LEU A 390 2.43 1.10 32.84
C LEU A 390 3.72 0.75 32.08
N SER A 391 4.47 1.77 31.63
CA SER A 391 5.76 1.62 30.95
C SER A 391 6.81 0.95 31.81
N LEU A 392 6.97 1.43 33.06
CA LEU A 392 7.81 0.79 34.03
C LEU A 392 7.33 -0.64 34.32
N ALA A 393 6.03 -0.85 34.52
CA ALA A 393 5.48 -2.15 34.87
C ALA A 393 5.75 -3.24 33.81
N TYR A 394 5.54 -2.95 32.51
CA TYR A 394 5.86 -3.93 31.46
C TYR A 394 7.36 -4.12 31.28
N THR A 395 8.17 -3.09 31.51
CA THR A 395 9.63 -3.16 31.37
C THR A 395 10.23 -4.02 32.47
N LEU A 396 9.78 -3.83 33.72
CA LEU A 396 10.12 -4.69 34.85
C LEU A 396 9.64 -6.12 34.62
N ARG A 397 8.43 -6.32 34.11
CA ARG A 397 7.91 -7.67 33.75
C ARG A 397 8.81 -8.37 32.75
N LEU A 398 9.23 -7.68 31.68
CA LEU A 398 10.12 -8.24 30.67
C LEU A 398 11.46 -8.64 31.29
N TRP A 399 12.13 -7.70 31.97
CA TRP A 399 13.47 -7.95 32.50
C TRP A 399 13.46 -9.01 33.62
N TRP A 400 12.52 -8.90 34.57
CA TRP A 400 12.37 -9.86 35.65
C TRP A 400 11.96 -11.25 35.15
N GLY A 401 11.12 -11.34 34.12
CA GLY A 401 10.76 -12.62 33.52
C GLY A 401 11.95 -13.35 32.89
N LEU A 402 12.90 -12.62 32.30
CA LEU A 402 14.10 -13.22 31.71
C LEU A 402 15.15 -13.59 32.78
N PHE A 403 15.42 -12.67 33.70
CA PHE A 403 16.61 -12.72 34.55
C PHE A 403 16.32 -12.97 36.03
N GLY A 404 15.10 -12.69 36.48
CA GLY A 404 14.62 -12.96 37.84
C GLY A 404 14.04 -14.37 37.98
N GLY A 405 13.79 -14.78 39.22
CA GLY A 405 13.23 -16.08 39.56
C GLY A 405 14.28 -17.19 39.73
N THR A 406 13.89 -18.43 39.46
CA THR A 406 14.70 -19.62 39.74
C THR A 406 15.79 -19.81 38.69
N ARG A 407 17.01 -20.11 39.15
CA ARG A 407 18.19 -20.29 38.30
C ARG A 407 17.92 -21.35 37.22
N GLN A 408 18.27 -20.99 35.99
CA GLN A 408 18.28 -21.89 34.84
C GLN A 408 19.68 -21.89 34.23
N ASP A 409 20.32 -23.05 34.20
CA ASP A 409 21.64 -23.20 33.58
C ASP A 409 21.51 -23.31 32.07
N VAL A 410 22.29 -22.50 31.35
CA VAL A 410 22.28 -22.42 29.89
C VAL A 410 23.70 -22.24 29.36
N PRO A 411 23.99 -22.59 28.09
CA PRO A 411 25.32 -22.39 27.51
C PRO A 411 25.76 -20.92 27.53
N ALA A 412 27.07 -20.69 27.51
CA ALA A 412 27.60 -19.33 27.41
C ALA A 412 27.22 -18.69 26.06
N ALA A 413 26.77 -17.42 26.09
CA ALA A 413 26.48 -16.67 24.88
C ALA A 413 27.78 -16.28 24.15
N PRO A 414 27.85 -16.43 22.81
CA PRO A 414 28.93 -15.87 22.01
C PRO A 414 29.16 -14.38 22.30
N ARG A 415 30.42 -13.97 22.45
CA ARG A 415 30.80 -12.58 22.79
C ARG A 415 30.19 -11.55 21.83
N LEU A 416 30.07 -11.90 20.56
CA LEU A 416 29.55 -11.00 19.51
C LEU A 416 28.02 -10.81 19.57
N LEU A 417 27.28 -11.65 20.30
CA LEU A 417 25.87 -11.40 20.62
C LEU A 417 25.71 -10.44 21.81
N VAL A 418 26.69 -10.43 22.71
CA VAL A 418 26.65 -9.63 23.95
C VAL A 418 27.26 -8.25 23.75
N ALA A 419 28.37 -8.14 23.01
CA ALA A 419 29.11 -6.89 22.84
C ALA A 419 28.27 -5.72 22.30
N PRO A 420 27.42 -5.88 21.25
CA PRO A 420 26.54 -4.82 20.78
C PRO A 420 25.53 -4.35 21.85
N VAL A 421 25.02 -5.27 22.69
CA VAL A 421 24.13 -4.92 23.81
C VAL A 421 24.85 -4.08 24.84
N VAL A 422 26.11 -4.44 25.17
CA VAL A 422 26.95 -3.69 26.11
C VAL A 422 27.24 -2.28 25.58
N VAL A 423 27.57 -2.13 24.30
CA VAL A 423 27.83 -0.82 23.69
C VAL A 423 26.57 0.07 23.72
N LEU A 424 25.40 -0.48 23.41
CA LEU A 424 24.13 0.25 23.50
C LEU A 424 23.77 0.61 24.95
N ALA A 425 24.03 -0.28 25.91
CA ALA A 425 23.84 0.02 27.32
C ALA A 425 24.79 1.11 27.81
N ALA A 426 26.05 1.08 27.36
CA ALA A 426 27.04 2.10 27.66
C ALA A 426 26.62 3.47 27.09
N SER A 427 26.04 3.53 25.88
CA SER A 427 25.53 4.79 25.33
C SER A 427 24.32 5.32 26.10
N VAL A 428 23.45 4.43 26.61
CA VAL A 428 22.33 4.80 27.50
C VAL A 428 22.81 5.42 28.81
N LEU A 429 23.87 4.88 29.43
CA LEU A 429 24.49 5.46 30.62
C LEU A 429 25.25 6.74 30.31
N ALA A 430 26.03 6.77 29.23
CA ALA A 430 26.79 7.94 28.84
C ALA A 430 25.86 9.14 28.57
N GLY A 431 24.72 8.93 27.92
CA GLY A 431 23.72 9.99 27.73
C GLY A 431 23.02 10.44 29.01
N GLY A 432 23.03 9.63 30.07
CA GLY A 432 22.54 10.01 31.40
C GLY A 432 23.59 10.78 32.21
N LEU A 433 24.81 10.26 32.28
CA LEU A 433 25.92 10.83 33.05
C LEU A 433 26.51 12.10 32.41
N LEU A 434 26.48 12.18 31.09
CA LEU A 434 27.03 13.29 30.30
C LEU A 434 25.95 13.85 29.36
N PRO A 435 24.89 14.49 29.89
CA PRO A 435 23.78 14.99 29.08
C PRO A 435 24.23 16.00 28.01
N GLY A 436 25.32 16.72 28.25
CA GLY A 436 25.93 17.65 27.29
C GLY A 436 26.25 17.04 25.92
N LEU A 437 26.49 15.72 25.84
CA LEU A 437 26.69 15.02 24.56
C LEU A 437 25.43 15.03 23.67
N LEU A 438 24.25 15.13 24.28
CA LEU A 438 22.95 15.06 23.61
C LEU A 438 22.26 16.42 23.48
N VAL A 439 22.60 17.39 24.33
CA VAL A 439 21.98 18.73 24.30
C VAL A 439 22.14 19.40 22.94
N ALA A 440 23.37 19.48 22.42
CA ALA A 440 23.63 20.16 21.14
C ALA A 440 22.87 19.53 19.95
N PRO A 441 22.94 18.21 19.69
CA PRO A 441 22.19 17.61 18.59
C PRO A 441 20.67 17.64 18.82
N ALA A 442 20.20 17.48 20.06
CA ALA A 442 18.77 17.57 20.36
C ALA A 442 18.22 18.99 20.15
N ARG A 443 18.95 20.03 20.57
CA ARG A 443 18.58 21.43 20.38
C ARG A 443 18.55 21.80 18.89
N ALA A 444 19.54 21.36 18.12
CA ALA A 444 19.57 21.58 16.66
C ALA A 444 18.40 20.88 15.95
N ALA A 445 18.04 19.67 16.39
CA ALA A 445 16.87 18.96 15.86
C ALA A 445 15.56 19.65 16.25
N ALA A 446 15.44 20.10 17.50
CA ALA A 446 14.28 20.83 18.01
C ALA A 446 14.07 22.16 17.28
N SER A 447 15.15 22.91 17.02
CA SER A 447 15.08 24.17 16.29
C SER A 447 14.64 23.97 14.84
N THR A 448 15.13 22.90 14.21
CA THR A 448 14.70 22.53 12.85
C THR A 448 13.21 22.15 12.83
N MET A 449 12.76 21.33 13.79
CA MET A 449 11.35 20.91 13.89
C MET A 449 10.41 22.11 14.07
N ARG A 450 10.76 23.05 14.96
CA ARG A 450 9.90 24.20 15.27
C ARG A 450 10.01 25.34 14.26
N GLY A 451 11.12 25.44 13.52
CA GLY A 451 11.44 26.62 12.70
C GLY A 451 11.91 27.83 13.52
N GLU A 452 12.27 27.63 14.79
CA GLU A 452 12.64 28.68 15.75
C GLU A 452 13.81 28.19 16.64
N PRO A 453 14.68 29.07 17.17
CA PRO A 453 15.73 28.66 18.09
C PRO A 453 15.18 27.96 19.34
N SER A 454 15.71 26.77 19.65
CA SER A 454 15.32 25.99 20.83
C SER A 454 16.18 26.36 22.03
N THR A 455 15.55 26.39 23.21
CA THR A 455 16.19 26.67 24.51
C THR A 455 16.38 25.39 25.34
N LEU A 456 16.25 24.22 24.71
CA LEU A 456 16.37 22.92 25.38
C LEU A 456 17.69 22.82 26.15
N GLU A 457 17.56 22.61 27.46
CA GLU A 457 18.65 22.34 28.39
C GLU A 457 18.37 21.03 29.12
N LEU A 458 19.44 20.26 29.35
CA LEU A 458 19.37 18.98 30.05
C LEU A 458 20.31 19.04 31.25
N ALA A 459 19.73 19.02 32.43
CA ALA A 459 20.46 18.98 33.69
C ALA A 459 19.64 18.21 34.72
N TYR A 460 20.31 17.58 35.69
CA TYR A 460 19.60 16.98 36.82
C TYR A 460 19.14 18.07 37.76
N HIS A 461 17.82 18.25 37.83
CA HIS A 461 17.17 19.14 38.79
C HIS A 461 16.64 18.29 39.94
N LEU A 462 17.11 18.52 41.17
CA LEU A 462 16.71 17.76 42.36
C LEU A 462 15.62 18.46 43.20
N ASP A 463 14.97 19.46 42.61
CA ASP A 463 13.88 20.22 43.20
C ASP A 463 12.51 19.58 42.95
N ALA A 464 11.50 20.03 43.71
CA ALA A 464 10.13 19.49 43.67
C ALA A 464 9.32 20.02 42.47
N ARG A 465 9.91 20.02 41.27
CA ARG A 465 9.21 20.39 40.04
C ARG A 465 8.15 19.36 39.67
N ALA A 466 7.16 19.79 38.90
CA ALA A 466 6.07 18.93 38.47
C ALA A 466 6.57 17.68 37.73
N GLU A 467 7.62 17.80 36.90
CA GLU A 467 8.18 16.69 36.14
C GLU A 467 8.78 15.62 37.07
N ASN A 468 9.53 16.05 38.08
CA ASN A 468 10.16 15.16 39.06
C ASN A 468 9.11 14.44 39.93
N LEU A 469 8.08 15.16 40.38
CA LEU A 469 6.98 14.57 41.16
C LEU A 469 6.19 13.55 40.32
N LEU A 470 5.93 13.85 39.05
CA LEU A 470 5.29 12.93 38.12
C LEU A 470 6.16 11.70 37.83
N ALA A 471 7.47 11.87 37.68
CA ALA A 471 8.41 10.76 37.48
C ALA A 471 8.44 9.83 38.70
N VAL A 472 8.56 10.36 39.92
CA VAL A 472 8.51 9.57 41.16
C VAL A 472 7.16 8.87 41.31
N GLY A 473 6.06 9.58 41.01
CA GLY A 473 4.71 9.01 40.98
C GLY A 473 4.58 7.86 39.98
N ALA A 474 5.14 8.00 38.78
CA ALA A 474 5.13 6.98 37.75
C ALA A 474 5.94 5.75 38.20
N TRP A 475 7.08 5.97 38.86
CA TRP A 475 7.88 4.87 39.40
C TRP A 475 7.14 4.11 40.51
N ALA A 476 6.53 4.82 41.45
CA ALA A 476 5.72 4.22 42.51
C ALA A 476 4.55 3.43 41.92
N LEU A 477 3.80 4.03 40.98
CA LEU A 477 2.68 3.38 40.30
C LEU A 477 3.13 2.12 39.55
N GLY A 478 4.21 2.20 38.76
CA GLY A 478 4.71 1.06 38.00
C GLY A 478 5.24 -0.07 38.89
N ALA A 479 5.89 0.26 40.01
CA ALA A 479 6.31 -0.72 41.01
C ALA A 479 5.11 -1.43 41.66
N VAL A 480 4.06 -0.68 42.04
CA VAL A 480 2.82 -1.22 42.59
C VAL A 480 2.11 -2.12 41.57
N LEU A 481 1.98 -1.68 40.32
CA LEU A 481 1.39 -2.47 39.24
C LEU A 481 2.18 -3.76 39.01
N PHE A 482 3.51 -3.70 39.00
CA PHE A 482 4.34 -4.89 38.87
C PHE A 482 4.17 -5.83 40.07
N ALA A 483 4.17 -5.34 41.31
CA ALA A 483 4.02 -6.15 42.50
C ALA A 483 2.64 -6.86 42.57
N THR A 484 1.58 -6.15 42.20
CA THR A 484 0.20 -6.65 42.22
C THR A 484 -0.21 -7.43 40.96
N ARG A 485 0.70 -7.58 39.98
CA ARG A 485 0.38 -8.13 38.65
C ARG A 485 -0.35 -9.46 38.65
N LEU A 486 -0.03 -10.35 39.59
CA LEU A 486 -0.63 -11.69 39.65
C LEU A 486 -2.14 -11.63 39.96
N ALA A 487 -2.59 -10.60 40.67
CA ALA A 487 -4.00 -10.45 41.05
C ALA A 487 -4.89 -10.01 39.88
N TRP A 488 -4.40 -9.12 39.00
CA TRP A 488 -5.23 -8.49 37.96
C TRP A 488 -4.94 -8.97 36.53
N THR A 489 -3.78 -9.57 36.25
CA THR A 489 -3.43 -10.03 34.89
C THR A 489 -4.48 -10.97 34.29
N PRO A 490 -5.03 -11.98 34.99
CA PRO A 490 -6.04 -12.87 34.42
C PRO A 490 -7.36 -12.16 34.08
N GLY A 491 -7.72 -11.13 34.84
CA GLY A 491 -8.87 -10.26 34.54
C GLY A 491 -8.62 -9.44 33.28
N LEU A 492 -7.46 -8.81 33.19
CA LEU A 492 -7.07 -8.03 32.01
C LEU A 492 -7.03 -8.89 30.74
N VAL A 493 -6.45 -10.09 30.81
CA VAL A 493 -6.44 -11.03 29.66
C VAL A 493 -7.86 -11.33 29.17
N ARG A 494 -8.80 -11.64 30.07
CA ARG A 494 -10.21 -11.89 29.69
C ARG A 494 -10.86 -10.69 29.01
N VAL A 495 -10.62 -9.48 29.52
CA VAL A 495 -11.13 -8.24 28.91
C VAL A 495 -10.54 -8.05 27.51
N LEU A 496 -9.23 -8.17 27.38
CA LEU A 496 -8.53 -7.96 26.10
C LEU A 496 -8.90 -9.03 25.06
N GLU A 497 -9.04 -10.29 25.46
CA GLU A 497 -9.57 -11.37 24.61
C GLU A 497 -11.01 -11.09 24.18
N GLY A 498 -11.87 -10.58 25.07
CA GLY A 498 -13.22 -10.11 24.73
C GLY A 498 -13.19 -9.01 23.66
N THR A 499 -12.28 -8.04 23.79
CA THR A 499 -12.11 -6.97 22.80
C THR A 499 -11.44 -7.42 21.51
N SER A 500 -10.71 -8.54 21.49
CA SER A 500 -10.10 -9.06 20.26
C SER A 500 -11.14 -9.43 19.18
N ARG A 501 -12.41 -9.62 19.59
CA ARG A 501 -13.55 -9.77 18.68
C ARG A 501 -13.85 -8.48 17.90
N PHE A 502 -13.46 -7.32 18.42
CA PHE A 502 -13.71 -5.99 17.87
C PHE A 502 -12.39 -5.20 17.85
N GLY A 503 -11.60 -5.39 16.80
CA GLY A 503 -10.30 -4.72 16.66
C GLY A 503 -9.98 -4.35 15.21
N PRO A 504 -9.03 -3.42 14.99
CA PRO A 504 -8.67 -2.94 13.66
C PRO A 504 -8.15 -4.06 12.74
N GLU A 505 -7.49 -5.06 13.32
CA GLU A 505 -7.06 -6.25 12.58
C GLU A 505 -8.23 -7.06 12.01
N ARG A 506 -9.35 -7.17 12.75
CA ARG A 506 -10.55 -7.83 12.24
C ARG A 506 -11.21 -7.00 11.15
N GLY A 507 -11.22 -5.68 11.30
CA GLY A 507 -11.68 -4.74 10.25
C GLY A 507 -10.90 -4.95 8.95
N TYR A 508 -9.57 -5.03 9.04
CA TYR A 508 -8.70 -5.34 7.90
C TYR A 508 -9.02 -6.71 7.28
N ARG A 509 -9.14 -7.78 8.08
CA ARG A 509 -9.48 -9.10 7.55
C ARG A 509 -10.86 -9.10 6.89
N LEU A 510 -11.85 -8.45 7.49
CA LEU A 510 -13.20 -8.33 6.92
C LEU A 510 -13.14 -7.61 5.58
N LEU A 511 -12.43 -6.49 5.49
CA LEU A 511 -12.22 -5.75 4.23
C LEU A 511 -11.68 -6.67 3.13
N LEU A 512 -10.63 -7.45 3.41
CA LEU A 512 -10.05 -8.38 2.43
C LEU A 512 -11.05 -9.45 1.98
N HIS A 513 -11.80 -10.06 2.90
CA HIS A 513 -12.81 -11.04 2.52
C HIS A 513 -13.93 -10.43 1.67
N GLN A 514 -14.32 -9.18 1.94
CA GLN A 514 -15.34 -8.50 1.14
C GLN A 514 -14.81 -8.10 -0.24
N LEU A 515 -13.54 -7.72 -0.36
CA LEU A 515 -12.90 -7.47 -1.66
C LEU A 515 -12.78 -8.74 -2.48
N ASP A 516 -12.42 -9.87 -1.87
CA ASP A 516 -12.34 -11.17 -2.54
C ASP A 516 -13.72 -11.64 -3.03
N ARG A 517 -14.76 -11.47 -2.20
CA ARG A 517 -16.15 -11.71 -2.61
C ARG A 517 -16.60 -10.79 -3.73
N LEU A 518 -16.26 -9.50 -3.67
CA LEU A 518 -16.56 -8.54 -4.73
C LEU A 518 -15.86 -8.92 -6.04
N SER A 519 -14.59 -9.32 -5.97
CA SER A 519 -13.82 -9.80 -7.12
C SER A 519 -14.46 -11.04 -7.73
N THR A 520 -14.85 -12.01 -6.90
CA THR A 520 -15.53 -13.24 -7.36
C THR A 520 -16.88 -12.90 -7.99
N TRP A 521 -17.64 -11.99 -7.38
CA TRP A 521 -18.93 -11.53 -7.90
C TRP A 521 -18.79 -10.82 -9.26
N LEU A 522 -17.80 -9.93 -9.41
CA LEU A 522 -17.49 -9.28 -10.69
C LEU A 522 -17.06 -10.30 -11.76
N HIS A 523 -16.21 -11.25 -11.38
CA HIS A 523 -15.76 -12.31 -12.28
C HIS A 523 -16.93 -13.19 -12.78
N GLU A 524 -17.86 -13.53 -11.89
CA GLU A 524 -19.07 -14.28 -12.23
C GLU A 524 -20.04 -13.51 -13.12
N LEU A 525 -20.04 -12.17 -13.05
CA LEU A 525 -20.81 -11.32 -13.96
C LEU A 525 -20.24 -11.29 -15.38
N GLU A 526 -18.91 -11.34 -15.52
CA GLU A 526 -18.22 -11.16 -16.81
C GLU A 526 -17.94 -12.48 -17.57
N VAL A 527 -17.45 -13.52 -16.89
CA VAL A 527 -16.73 -14.63 -17.56
C VAL A 527 -17.53 -15.94 -17.68
N ARG A 528 -18.77 -15.99 -17.17
CA ARG A 528 -19.50 -17.26 -16.98
C ARG A 528 -19.83 -18.01 -18.26
N ASP A 529 -20.33 -17.33 -19.29
CA ASP A 529 -20.73 -17.91 -20.59
C ASP A 529 -20.48 -16.91 -21.73
N LEU A 530 -20.39 -17.37 -22.99
CA LEU A 530 -20.26 -16.47 -24.16
C LEU A 530 -21.38 -15.43 -24.24
N ARG A 531 -22.60 -15.81 -23.86
CA ARG A 531 -23.78 -14.92 -23.80
C ARG A 531 -23.57 -13.78 -22.80
N ASP A 532 -22.95 -14.09 -21.67
CA ASP A 532 -22.71 -13.13 -20.59
C ASP A 532 -21.63 -12.14 -21.00
N ARG A 533 -20.58 -12.62 -21.68
CA ARG A 533 -19.56 -11.76 -22.30
C ARG A 533 -20.17 -10.80 -23.33
N VAL A 534 -21.01 -11.30 -24.24
CA VAL A 534 -21.69 -10.46 -25.23
C VAL A 534 -22.60 -9.43 -24.54
N ALA A 535 -23.39 -9.86 -23.54
CA ALA A 535 -24.25 -8.96 -22.77
C ALA A 535 -23.44 -7.90 -21.99
N SER A 536 -22.28 -8.26 -21.44
CA SER A 536 -21.38 -7.36 -20.71
C SER A 536 -20.82 -6.22 -21.58
N VAL A 537 -20.77 -6.41 -22.91
CA VAL A 537 -20.39 -5.37 -23.86
C VAL A 537 -21.62 -4.59 -24.34
N LEU A 538 -22.66 -5.30 -24.80
CA LEU A 538 -23.81 -4.68 -25.45
C LEU A 538 -24.68 -3.87 -24.48
N VAL A 539 -24.84 -4.31 -23.23
CA VAL A 539 -25.70 -3.61 -22.25
C VAL A 539 -25.09 -2.28 -21.83
N PRO A 540 -23.82 -2.19 -21.38
CA PRO A 540 -23.21 -0.90 -21.08
C PRO A 540 -23.13 0.01 -22.31
N THR A 541 -22.81 -0.53 -23.50
CA THR A 541 -22.78 0.26 -24.74
C THR A 541 -24.17 0.83 -25.07
N GLY A 542 -25.22 0.02 -24.95
CA GLY A 542 -26.59 0.46 -25.19
C GLY A 542 -27.06 1.49 -24.16
N LEU A 543 -26.75 1.28 -22.88
CA LEU A 543 -27.04 2.25 -21.81
C LEU A 543 -26.29 3.56 -22.04
N LEU A 544 -24.99 3.51 -22.37
CA LEU A 544 -24.22 4.69 -22.73
C LEU A 544 -24.84 5.42 -23.91
N GLY A 545 -25.22 4.71 -24.98
CA GLY A 545 -25.93 5.28 -26.12
C GLY A 545 -27.23 5.99 -25.74
N LEU A 546 -28.05 5.36 -24.89
CA LEU A 546 -29.28 5.96 -24.37
C LEU A 546 -28.99 7.19 -23.49
N THR A 547 -27.94 7.17 -22.66
CA THR A 547 -27.53 8.35 -21.88
C THR A 547 -27.05 9.49 -22.76
N VAL A 548 -26.31 9.20 -23.84
CA VAL A 548 -25.87 10.21 -24.82
C VAL A 548 -27.08 10.86 -25.48
N LEU A 549 -28.06 10.06 -25.89
CA LEU A 549 -29.33 10.58 -26.38
C LEU A 549 -29.98 11.46 -25.31
N TRP A 550 -30.10 11.00 -24.07
CA TRP A 550 -30.77 11.73 -22.99
C TRP A 550 -30.12 13.07 -22.61
N VAL A 551 -28.78 13.15 -22.53
CA VAL A 551 -28.04 14.33 -22.04
C VAL A 551 -27.87 15.41 -23.12
N THR A 552 -27.79 15.03 -24.39
CA THR A 552 -27.54 16.00 -25.47
C THR A 552 -28.86 16.67 -25.93
N PRO A 553 -28.96 18.00 -26.04
CA PRO A 553 -30.20 18.67 -26.49
C PRO A 553 -30.61 18.21 -27.91
N LEU A 554 -31.78 17.57 -28.04
CA LEU A 554 -32.24 16.87 -29.26
C LEU A 554 -33.32 17.63 -30.07
N ARG A 555 -33.10 18.85 -30.55
CA ARG A 555 -34.10 19.49 -31.44
C ARG A 555 -34.13 18.79 -32.82
N HIS A 556 -35.31 18.33 -33.25
CA HIS A 556 -35.61 17.70 -34.56
C HIS A 556 -34.95 16.33 -34.88
N ARG A 557 -34.67 15.48 -33.88
CA ARG A 557 -33.91 14.22 -34.07
C ARG A 557 -34.67 12.99 -34.57
N PHE A 558 -36.00 12.98 -34.49
CA PHE A 558 -36.81 11.85 -34.95
C PHE A 558 -37.81 12.39 -35.96
N ILE A 559 -37.38 12.49 -37.22
CA ILE A 559 -38.23 12.96 -38.30
C ILE A 559 -38.94 11.72 -38.86
N PRO A 560 -40.26 11.54 -38.66
CA PRO A 560 -40.98 10.46 -39.30
C PRO A 560 -41.00 10.73 -40.81
N GLY A 561 -40.51 9.78 -41.61
CA GLY A 561 -40.64 9.81 -43.05
C GLY A 561 -42.09 9.57 -43.50
N THR A 562 -42.45 10.05 -44.68
CA THR A 562 -43.74 9.71 -45.31
C THR A 562 -43.60 8.43 -46.12
N VAL A 563 -44.47 7.44 -45.89
CA VAL A 563 -44.53 6.20 -46.67
C VAL A 563 -45.50 6.39 -47.83
N GLY A 564 -44.99 6.33 -49.07
CA GLY A 564 -45.79 6.42 -50.28
C GLY A 564 -46.22 5.05 -50.80
N TRP A 565 -47.15 5.05 -51.77
CA TRP A 565 -47.53 3.81 -52.49
C TRP A 565 -46.36 3.17 -53.26
N ALA A 566 -45.38 3.98 -53.66
CA ALA A 566 -44.16 3.50 -54.31
C ALA A 566 -43.23 2.71 -53.37
N ASP A 567 -43.33 2.93 -52.05
CA ASP A 567 -42.51 2.24 -51.04
C ASP A 567 -43.13 0.92 -50.59
N LEU A 568 -44.33 0.56 -51.08
CA LEU A 568 -45.07 -0.61 -50.61
C LEU A 568 -44.26 -1.90 -50.75
N THR A 569 -43.50 -2.06 -51.84
CA THR A 569 -42.62 -3.22 -52.06
C THR A 569 -41.49 -3.29 -51.05
N LEU A 570 -40.87 -2.14 -50.73
CA LEU A 570 -39.82 -2.01 -49.73
C LEU A 570 -40.34 -2.30 -48.31
N VAL A 571 -41.52 -1.78 -47.98
CA VAL A 571 -42.19 -2.01 -46.69
C VAL A 571 -42.55 -3.48 -46.54
N MET A 572 -43.07 -4.14 -47.59
CA MET A 572 -43.33 -5.57 -47.57
C MET A 572 -42.05 -6.40 -47.38
N ALA A 573 -40.96 -6.03 -48.05
CA ALA A 573 -39.66 -6.67 -47.89
C ALA A 573 -39.14 -6.58 -46.45
N LEU A 574 -39.19 -5.39 -45.86
CA LEU A 574 -38.77 -5.14 -44.47
C LEU A 574 -39.70 -5.82 -43.46
N ALA A 575 -41.00 -5.87 -43.72
CA ALA A 575 -41.97 -6.58 -42.90
C ALA A 575 -41.70 -8.08 -42.91
N PHE A 576 -41.41 -8.65 -44.09
CA PHE A 576 -41.04 -10.06 -44.22
C PHE A 576 -39.70 -10.36 -43.54
N ALA A 577 -38.68 -9.51 -43.69
CA ALA A 577 -37.41 -9.61 -42.97
C ALA A 577 -37.63 -9.58 -41.45
N SER A 578 -38.47 -8.67 -40.95
CA SER A 578 -38.79 -8.53 -39.53
C SER A 578 -39.54 -9.75 -39.00
N ALA A 579 -40.49 -10.28 -39.76
CA ALA A 579 -41.22 -11.50 -39.41
C ALA A 579 -40.29 -12.71 -39.36
N ALA A 580 -39.40 -12.87 -40.34
CA ALA A 580 -38.39 -13.92 -40.37
C ALA A 580 -37.42 -13.81 -39.18
N ALA A 581 -36.93 -12.60 -38.87
CA ALA A 581 -36.08 -12.33 -37.72
C ALA A 581 -36.78 -12.67 -36.39
N LEU A 582 -38.05 -12.28 -36.21
CA LEU A 582 -38.83 -12.64 -35.02
C LEU A 582 -39.10 -14.15 -34.93
N ALA A 583 -39.28 -14.83 -36.07
CA ALA A 583 -39.47 -16.27 -36.12
C ALA A 583 -38.21 -17.03 -35.64
N THR A 584 -37.00 -16.46 -35.80
CA THR A 584 -35.77 -17.07 -35.28
C THR A 584 -35.82 -17.31 -33.77
N LEU A 585 -36.53 -16.45 -33.01
CA LEU A 585 -36.70 -16.57 -31.56
C LEU A 585 -37.50 -17.82 -31.15
N ARG A 586 -38.27 -18.40 -32.09
CA ARG A 586 -39.09 -19.59 -31.89
C ARG A 586 -38.53 -20.82 -32.60
N ALA A 587 -37.43 -20.67 -33.35
CA ALA A 587 -36.82 -21.76 -34.10
C ALA A 587 -36.26 -22.82 -33.14
N ARG A 588 -36.76 -24.06 -33.26
CA ARG A 588 -36.35 -25.18 -32.40
C ARG A 588 -35.21 -26.02 -32.98
N SER A 589 -35.05 -26.00 -34.32
CA SER A 589 -33.97 -26.71 -35.01
C SER A 589 -32.98 -25.74 -35.63
N HIS A 590 -31.69 -26.12 -35.66
CA HIS A 590 -30.64 -25.27 -36.24
C HIS A 590 -30.82 -25.10 -37.76
N LEU A 591 -31.35 -26.10 -38.45
CA LEU A 591 -31.69 -25.99 -39.87
C LEU A 591 -32.76 -24.92 -40.12
N VAL A 592 -33.83 -24.90 -39.30
CA VAL A 592 -34.86 -23.85 -39.40
C VAL A 592 -34.28 -22.48 -39.05
N LEU A 593 -33.37 -22.40 -38.08
CA LEU A 593 -32.68 -21.15 -37.75
C LEU A 593 -31.87 -20.61 -38.92
N VAL A 594 -31.07 -21.46 -39.58
CA VAL A 594 -30.30 -21.07 -40.78
C VAL A 594 -31.24 -20.59 -41.89
N MET A 595 -32.30 -21.36 -42.21
CA MET A 595 -33.26 -20.98 -43.24
C MET A 595 -33.95 -19.63 -42.95
N LEU A 596 -34.32 -19.37 -41.69
CA LEU A 596 -34.93 -18.10 -41.30
C LEU A 596 -33.96 -16.93 -41.37
N ILE A 597 -32.69 -17.12 -40.98
CA ILE A 597 -31.64 -16.10 -41.16
C ILE A 597 -31.44 -15.81 -42.65
N SER A 598 -31.48 -16.84 -43.49
CA SER A 598 -31.37 -16.67 -44.94
C SER A 598 -32.56 -15.95 -45.55
N CYS A 599 -33.78 -16.19 -45.05
CA CYS A 599 -34.93 -15.38 -45.42
C CYS A 599 -34.71 -13.89 -45.10
N VAL A 600 -34.08 -13.55 -43.96
CA VAL A 600 -33.72 -12.16 -43.65
C VAL A 600 -32.72 -11.61 -44.67
N GLY A 601 -31.66 -12.35 -44.98
CA GLY A 601 -30.64 -11.94 -45.96
C GLY A 601 -31.22 -11.69 -47.36
N PHE A 602 -32.01 -12.63 -47.90
CA PHE A 602 -32.66 -12.46 -49.21
C PHE A 602 -33.67 -11.30 -49.23
N SER A 603 -34.38 -11.08 -48.11
CA SER A 603 -35.29 -9.92 -47.99
C SER A 603 -34.52 -8.59 -48.03
N LEU A 604 -33.36 -8.52 -47.39
CA LEU A 604 -32.47 -7.35 -47.44
C LEU A 604 -31.84 -7.17 -48.84
N ALA A 605 -31.50 -8.25 -49.54
CA ALA A 605 -31.05 -8.17 -50.93
C ALA A 605 -32.12 -7.57 -51.84
N MET A 606 -33.39 -7.94 -51.63
CA MET A 606 -34.53 -7.34 -52.33
C MET A 606 -34.67 -5.85 -52.00
N VAL A 607 -34.51 -5.47 -50.73
CA VAL A 607 -34.47 -4.05 -50.30
C VAL A 607 -33.39 -3.28 -51.05
N TYR A 608 -32.17 -3.82 -51.17
CA TYR A 608 -31.07 -3.16 -51.90
C TYR A 608 -31.36 -3.02 -53.40
N ALA A 609 -31.98 -4.03 -54.02
CA ALA A 609 -32.37 -3.96 -55.42
C ALA A 609 -33.40 -2.85 -55.68
N PHE A 610 -34.42 -2.73 -54.82
CA PHE A 610 -35.42 -1.66 -54.92
C PHE A 610 -34.88 -0.28 -54.52
N ALA A 611 -33.83 -0.23 -53.69
CA ALA A 611 -33.10 0.99 -53.36
C ALA A 611 -32.07 1.42 -54.42
N ALA A 612 -32.14 0.86 -55.64
CA ALA A 612 -31.24 1.14 -56.76
C ALA A 612 -29.75 0.85 -56.49
N ALA A 613 -29.46 -0.16 -55.67
CA ALA A 613 -28.10 -0.65 -55.39
C ALA A 613 -27.89 -2.07 -55.97
N PRO A 614 -27.80 -2.22 -57.30
CA PRO A 614 -27.75 -3.54 -57.96
C PRO A 614 -26.51 -4.36 -57.60
N ASP A 615 -25.34 -3.74 -57.47
CA ASP A 615 -24.09 -4.43 -57.11
C ASP A 615 -24.14 -4.98 -55.68
N VAL A 616 -24.73 -4.22 -54.75
CA VAL A 616 -24.93 -4.63 -53.35
C VAL A 616 -25.97 -5.75 -53.26
N ALA A 617 -27.03 -5.67 -54.07
CA ALA A 617 -28.03 -6.74 -54.14
C ALA A 617 -27.43 -8.04 -54.68
N LEU A 618 -26.67 -7.99 -55.78
CA LEU A 618 -26.03 -9.16 -56.38
C LEU A 618 -25.04 -9.83 -55.42
N THR A 619 -24.18 -9.04 -54.78
CA THR A 619 -23.22 -9.54 -53.79
C THR A 619 -23.93 -10.13 -52.57
N SER A 620 -24.99 -9.49 -52.06
CA SER A 620 -25.80 -10.01 -50.95
C SER A 620 -26.42 -11.37 -51.28
N VAL A 621 -26.98 -11.55 -52.47
CA VAL A 621 -27.53 -12.84 -52.94
C VAL A 621 -26.46 -13.93 -53.00
N LEU A 622 -25.29 -13.61 -53.56
CA LEU A 622 -24.17 -14.55 -53.67
C LEU A 622 -23.65 -14.96 -52.29
N VAL A 623 -23.47 -13.98 -51.40
CA VAL A 623 -22.97 -14.19 -50.04
C VAL A 623 -23.98 -15.01 -49.24
N GLU A 624 -25.27 -14.66 -49.27
CA GLU A 624 -26.32 -15.37 -48.54
C GLU A 624 -26.46 -16.82 -49.04
N SER A 625 -26.47 -17.04 -50.36
CA SER A 625 -26.51 -18.39 -50.94
C SER A 625 -25.30 -19.22 -50.48
N THR A 626 -24.10 -18.62 -50.51
CA THR A 626 -22.86 -19.29 -50.09
C THR A 626 -22.89 -19.64 -48.60
N PHE A 627 -23.28 -18.70 -47.75
CA PHE A 627 -23.38 -18.93 -46.31
C PHE A 627 -24.46 -19.96 -45.97
N THR A 628 -25.61 -19.92 -46.63
CA THR A 628 -26.69 -20.90 -46.44
C THR A 628 -26.18 -22.31 -46.72
N LEU A 629 -25.52 -22.51 -47.86
CA LEU A 629 -24.94 -23.80 -48.24
C LEU A 629 -23.83 -24.24 -47.28
N LEU A 630 -22.95 -23.32 -46.89
CA LEU A 630 -21.85 -23.60 -45.96
C LEU A 630 -22.38 -23.99 -44.57
N PHE A 631 -23.33 -23.24 -44.02
CA PHE A 631 -23.92 -23.54 -42.71
C PHE A 631 -24.75 -24.81 -42.75
N ALA A 632 -25.56 -25.03 -43.80
CA ALA A 632 -26.30 -26.28 -43.97
C ALA A 632 -25.36 -27.50 -44.07
N GLY A 633 -24.29 -27.38 -44.87
CA GLY A 633 -23.25 -28.40 -44.99
C GLY A 633 -22.52 -28.66 -43.67
N LEU A 634 -22.19 -27.61 -42.91
CA LEU A 634 -21.52 -27.74 -41.61
C LEU A 634 -22.45 -28.36 -40.55
N LEU A 635 -23.73 -28.02 -40.56
CA LEU A 635 -24.72 -28.64 -39.68
C LEU A 635 -24.91 -30.13 -40.00
N ALA A 636 -24.87 -30.52 -41.27
CA ALA A 636 -24.92 -31.92 -41.68
C ALA A 636 -23.71 -32.75 -41.21
N LEU A 637 -22.57 -32.11 -40.93
CA LEU A 637 -21.35 -32.75 -40.41
C LEU A 637 -21.33 -32.86 -38.88
N LEU A 638 -22.28 -32.25 -38.15
CA LEU A 638 -22.30 -32.26 -36.69
C LEU A 638 -23.10 -33.47 -36.15
N PRO A 639 -22.62 -34.16 -35.09
CA PRO A 639 -23.35 -35.30 -34.51
C PRO A 639 -24.68 -34.91 -33.87
N ASP A 640 -25.75 -35.66 -34.16
CA ASP A 640 -27.12 -35.42 -33.66
C ASP A 640 -27.20 -35.26 -32.13
N ARG A 641 -26.39 -36.01 -31.38
CA ARG A 641 -26.35 -35.91 -29.90
C ARG A 641 -25.84 -34.55 -29.42
N ARG A 642 -24.91 -33.92 -30.15
CA ARG A 642 -24.38 -32.59 -29.80
C ARG A 642 -25.39 -31.50 -30.17
N LEU A 643 -26.03 -31.64 -31.32
CA LEU A 643 -27.16 -30.79 -31.73
C LEU A 643 -28.31 -30.86 -30.72
N ALA A 644 -28.70 -32.06 -30.28
CA ALA A 644 -29.78 -32.24 -29.30
C ALA A 644 -29.44 -31.64 -27.92
N ARG A 645 -28.19 -31.78 -27.45
CA ARG A 645 -27.74 -31.13 -26.20
C ARG A 645 -27.73 -29.60 -26.31
N ALA A 646 -27.20 -29.05 -27.40
CA ALA A 646 -27.20 -27.61 -27.65
C ALA A 646 -28.63 -27.04 -27.73
N GLN A 647 -29.56 -27.77 -28.35
CA GLN A 647 -30.97 -27.43 -28.40
C GLN A 647 -31.64 -27.45 -27.01
N ALA A 648 -31.33 -28.45 -26.17
CA ALA A 648 -31.86 -28.52 -24.80
C ALA A 648 -31.32 -27.40 -23.89
N GLU A 649 -30.06 -27.00 -24.05
CA GLU A 649 -29.47 -25.87 -23.30
C GLU A 649 -30.01 -24.52 -23.79
N ALA A 650 -30.24 -24.36 -25.10
CA ALA A 650 -30.84 -23.16 -25.67
C ALA A 650 -32.30 -22.93 -25.22
N GLN A 651 -33.00 -23.99 -24.80
CA GLN A 651 -34.41 -23.95 -24.36
C GLN A 651 -34.62 -23.46 -22.92
N LYS A 652 -33.58 -23.14 -22.15
CA LYS A 652 -33.73 -22.49 -20.83
C LYS A 652 -33.65 -20.98 -20.99
N PRO A 653 -34.78 -20.24 -21.13
CA PRO A 653 -34.73 -18.79 -21.22
C PRO A 653 -34.26 -18.21 -19.89
N ARG A 654 -33.09 -17.59 -19.88
CA ARG A 654 -32.69 -16.71 -18.79
C ARG A 654 -33.38 -15.37 -19.03
N GLY A 655 -34.20 -14.90 -18.08
CA GLY A 655 -34.90 -13.60 -18.20
C GLY A 655 -33.94 -12.43 -18.48
N ARG A 656 -32.68 -12.55 -18.04
CA ARG A 656 -31.59 -11.61 -18.30
C ARG A 656 -31.28 -11.44 -19.79
N ASP A 657 -31.29 -12.52 -20.58
CA ASP A 657 -30.92 -12.48 -22.01
C ASP A 657 -31.90 -11.63 -22.83
N ARG A 658 -33.18 -11.63 -22.44
CA ARG A 658 -34.22 -10.80 -23.07
C ARG A 658 -34.03 -9.32 -22.76
N ILE A 659 -33.68 -9.00 -21.51
CA ILE A 659 -33.42 -7.63 -21.08
C ILE A 659 -32.18 -7.09 -21.79
N SER A 660 -31.09 -7.87 -21.86
CA SER A 660 -29.87 -7.45 -22.55
C SER A 660 -30.10 -7.23 -24.04
N ALA A 661 -30.82 -8.15 -24.70
CA ALA A 661 -31.18 -7.99 -26.11
C ALA A 661 -32.11 -6.79 -26.33
N GLY A 662 -33.06 -6.55 -25.42
CA GLY A 662 -33.96 -5.39 -25.47
C GLY A 662 -33.20 -4.07 -25.35
N ILE A 663 -32.29 -3.94 -24.38
CA ILE A 663 -31.46 -2.74 -24.22
C ILE A 663 -30.60 -2.51 -25.46
N ALA A 664 -29.89 -3.54 -25.94
CA ALA A 664 -29.02 -3.44 -27.11
C ALA A 664 -29.82 -3.11 -28.39
N GLY A 665 -30.96 -3.76 -28.59
CA GLY A 665 -31.82 -3.54 -29.76
C GLY A 665 -32.48 -2.17 -29.78
N VAL A 666 -33.08 -1.75 -28.67
CA VAL A 666 -33.74 -0.43 -28.55
C VAL A 666 -32.71 0.68 -28.67
N SER A 667 -31.57 0.57 -27.98
CA SER A 667 -30.50 1.57 -28.11
C SER A 667 -29.96 1.64 -29.53
N GLY A 668 -29.65 0.50 -30.16
CA GLY A 668 -29.20 0.45 -31.55
C GLY A 668 -30.20 1.08 -32.53
N PHE A 669 -31.49 0.80 -32.34
CA PHE A 669 -32.57 1.38 -33.12
C PHE A 669 -32.67 2.90 -32.94
N LEU A 670 -32.74 3.38 -31.70
CA LEU A 670 -32.89 4.80 -31.41
C LEU A 670 -31.68 5.61 -31.87
N LEU A 671 -30.47 5.08 -31.70
CA LEU A 671 -29.25 5.68 -32.22
C LEU A 671 -29.27 5.74 -33.74
N SER A 672 -29.63 4.65 -34.41
CA SER A 672 -29.70 4.60 -35.88
C SER A 672 -30.76 5.55 -36.42
N TRP A 673 -31.96 5.58 -35.84
CA TRP A 673 -33.02 6.52 -36.21
C TRP A 673 -32.53 7.96 -36.04
N SER A 674 -31.97 8.27 -34.87
CA SER A 674 -31.49 9.61 -34.56
C SER A 674 -30.38 10.07 -35.51
N ALA A 675 -29.47 9.19 -35.90
CA ALA A 675 -28.40 9.50 -36.83
C ALA A 675 -28.94 9.70 -38.26
N LEU A 676 -29.82 8.79 -38.72
CA LEU A 676 -30.37 8.82 -40.07
C LEU A 676 -31.44 9.91 -40.29
N SER A 677 -32.04 10.45 -39.21
CA SER A 677 -32.98 11.59 -39.32
C SER A 677 -32.28 12.92 -39.65
N HIS A 678 -30.96 13.01 -39.45
CA HIS A 678 -30.16 14.17 -39.82
C HIS A 678 -29.31 13.85 -41.05
N LEU A 679 -29.97 13.60 -42.18
CA LEU A 679 -29.28 13.60 -43.47
C LEU A 679 -28.79 15.03 -43.72
N GLN A 680 -27.49 15.28 -43.48
CA GLN A 680 -26.83 16.42 -44.08
C GLN A 680 -26.92 16.22 -45.59
N ALA A 681 -27.83 16.94 -46.23
CA ALA A 681 -27.73 17.19 -47.65
C ALA A 681 -26.42 17.95 -47.84
N ASP A 682 -25.35 17.27 -48.29
CA ASP A 682 -24.56 17.65 -49.46
C ASP A 682 -23.14 17.00 -49.53
N ARG A 683 -22.66 16.85 -50.78
CA ARG A 683 -21.27 16.88 -51.31
C ARG A 683 -20.56 15.61 -51.79
N VAL A 684 -20.28 14.60 -50.96
CA VAL A 684 -19.37 13.52 -51.42
C VAL A 684 -20.02 12.65 -52.49
N GLY A 685 -21.23 12.12 -52.25
CA GLY A 685 -21.89 11.23 -53.22
C GLY A 685 -22.12 11.86 -54.60
N THR A 686 -22.53 13.12 -54.65
CA THR A 686 -22.73 13.86 -55.90
C THR A 686 -21.42 14.22 -56.60
N GLN A 687 -20.35 14.50 -55.85
CA GLN A 687 -19.01 14.66 -56.41
C GLN A 687 -18.46 13.35 -56.98
N THR A 688 -18.68 12.22 -56.30
CA THR A 688 -18.24 10.90 -56.76
C THR A 688 -18.88 10.51 -58.09
N VAL A 689 -20.17 10.83 -58.29
CA VAL A 689 -20.85 10.61 -59.58
C VAL A 689 -20.18 11.42 -60.70
N LYS A 690 -19.84 12.69 -60.45
CA LYS A 690 -19.13 13.53 -61.43
C LYS A 690 -17.70 13.04 -61.70
N LEU A 691 -17.00 12.59 -60.67
CA LEU A 691 -15.63 12.06 -60.79
C LEU A 691 -15.60 10.72 -61.53
N ALA A 692 -16.64 9.89 -61.39
CA ALA A 692 -16.75 8.63 -62.12
C ALA A 692 -16.81 8.85 -63.65
N GLU A 693 -17.44 9.93 -64.11
CA GLU A 693 -17.40 10.32 -65.54
C GLU A 693 -15.98 10.67 -66.00
N VAL A 694 -15.19 11.34 -65.15
CA VAL A 694 -13.77 11.65 -65.40
C VAL A 694 -12.90 10.38 -65.39
N ALA A 695 -13.25 9.40 -64.56
CA ALA A 695 -12.60 8.09 -64.53
C ALA A 695 -13.06 7.14 -65.66
N HIS A 696 -13.93 7.60 -66.58
CA HIS A 696 -14.49 6.83 -67.69
C HIS A 696 -15.20 5.53 -67.25
N SER A 697 -15.71 5.47 -66.02
CA SER A 697 -16.38 4.28 -65.49
C SER A 697 -17.90 4.47 -65.53
N PRO A 698 -18.64 3.63 -66.29
CA PRO A 698 -20.10 3.69 -66.35
C PRO A 698 -20.77 3.19 -65.05
N ASN A 699 -20.00 2.56 -64.15
CA ASN A 699 -20.48 2.10 -62.85
C ASN A 699 -19.74 2.87 -61.74
N VAL A 700 -20.48 3.78 -61.09
CA VAL A 700 -19.97 4.63 -60.01
C VAL A 700 -19.51 3.80 -58.81
N VAL A 701 -20.19 2.71 -58.46
CA VAL A 701 -19.82 1.84 -57.34
C VAL A 701 -18.50 1.12 -57.64
N ALA A 702 -18.36 0.60 -58.86
CA ALA A 702 -17.10 -0.02 -59.29
C ALA A 702 -15.94 1.00 -59.26
N ALA A 703 -16.15 2.22 -59.77
CA ALA A 703 -15.15 3.28 -59.72
C ALA A 703 -14.73 3.65 -58.28
N VAL A 704 -15.68 3.64 -57.33
CA VAL A 704 -15.37 3.85 -55.92
C VAL A 704 -14.50 2.72 -55.39
N LEU A 705 -14.85 1.46 -55.66
CA LEU A 705 -14.12 0.31 -55.13
C LEU A 705 -12.74 0.15 -55.77
N THR A 706 -12.56 0.45 -57.05
CA THR A 706 -11.28 0.23 -57.73
C THR A 706 -10.37 1.45 -57.72
N ASP A 707 -10.93 2.64 -57.97
CA ASP A 707 -10.11 3.81 -58.30
C ASP A 707 -10.07 4.84 -57.17
N PHE A 708 -11.23 5.18 -56.58
CA PHE A 708 -11.28 6.23 -55.55
C PHE A 708 -10.97 5.72 -54.14
N ARG A 709 -11.39 4.49 -53.82
CA ARG A 709 -11.20 3.84 -52.51
C ARG A 709 -10.60 2.43 -52.66
N GLY A 710 -9.75 2.24 -53.66
CA GLY A 710 -9.04 0.98 -53.92
C GLY A 710 -8.30 0.38 -52.73
N LEU A 711 -7.82 1.22 -51.80
CA LEU A 711 -7.18 0.76 -50.56
C LEU A 711 -8.13 -0.04 -49.65
N ASP A 712 -9.41 0.33 -49.59
CA ASP A 712 -10.40 -0.39 -48.77
C ASP A 712 -10.64 -1.79 -49.36
N THR A 713 -10.75 -1.89 -50.69
CA THR A 713 -10.90 -3.16 -51.40
C THR A 713 -9.66 -4.05 -51.27
N VAL A 714 -8.44 -3.49 -51.32
CA VAL A 714 -7.20 -4.24 -51.02
C VAL A 714 -7.22 -4.76 -49.58
N GLY A 715 -7.72 -3.96 -48.63
CA GLY A 715 -7.92 -4.37 -47.24
C GLY A 715 -8.90 -5.54 -47.10
N GLU A 716 -10.07 -5.45 -47.72
CA GLU A 716 -11.09 -6.51 -47.73
C GLU A 716 -10.57 -7.81 -48.36
N MET A 717 -9.89 -7.73 -49.50
CA MET A 717 -9.23 -8.88 -50.14
C MET A 717 -8.20 -9.52 -49.21
N SER A 718 -7.40 -8.70 -48.50
CA SER A 718 -6.44 -9.19 -47.52
C SER A 718 -7.11 -9.93 -46.37
N VAL A 719 -8.26 -9.44 -45.87
CA VAL A 719 -9.05 -10.14 -44.83
C VAL A 719 -9.53 -11.49 -45.32
N VAL A 720 -10.01 -11.61 -46.57
CA VAL A 720 -10.42 -12.89 -47.15
C VAL A 720 -9.23 -13.85 -47.26
N VAL A 721 -8.07 -13.38 -47.70
CA VAL A 721 -6.83 -14.19 -47.77
C VAL A 721 -6.44 -14.68 -46.37
N VAL A 722 -6.45 -13.81 -45.37
CA VAL A 722 -6.14 -14.17 -43.98
C VAL A 722 -7.15 -15.18 -43.42
N ALA A 723 -8.45 -14.98 -43.66
CA ALA A 723 -9.47 -15.92 -43.26
C ALA A 723 -9.28 -17.30 -43.92
N LEU A 724 -8.96 -17.33 -45.22
CA LEU A 724 -8.66 -18.55 -45.97
C LEU A 724 -7.40 -19.25 -45.43
N LEU A 725 -6.33 -18.52 -45.16
CA LEU A 725 -5.11 -19.05 -44.53
C LEU A 725 -5.40 -19.59 -43.13
N GLY A 726 -6.25 -18.92 -42.35
CA GLY A 726 -6.69 -19.38 -41.04
C GLY A 726 -7.47 -20.70 -41.13
N VAL A 727 -8.44 -20.78 -42.04
CA VAL A 727 -9.23 -22.00 -42.27
C VAL A 727 -8.35 -23.15 -42.78
N THR A 728 -7.47 -22.91 -43.76
CA THR A 728 -6.58 -23.95 -44.29
C THR A 728 -5.57 -24.43 -43.25
N SER A 729 -5.03 -23.53 -42.42
CA SER A 729 -4.18 -23.89 -41.27
C SER A 729 -4.94 -24.77 -40.26
N LEU A 730 -6.16 -24.38 -39.88
CA LEU A 730 -7.00 -25.15 -38.95
C LEU A 730 -7.39 -26.53 -39.50
N LEU A 731 -7.65 -26.63 -40.80
CA LEU A 731 -7.94 -27.90 -41.46
C LEU A 731 -6.69 -28.77 -41.62
N GLY A 732 -5.52 -28.17 -41.93
CA GLY A 732 -4.25 -28.87 -42.08
C GLY A 732 -3.72 -29.49 -40.78
N LEU A 733 -4.07 -28.91 -39.62
CA LEU A 733 -3.72 -29.46 -38.31
C LEU A 733 -4.44 -30.77 -37.96
N LYS A 734 -5.50 -31.15 -38.69
CA LYS A 734 -6.26 -32.40 -38.46
C LYS A 734 -5.60 -33.67 -38.99
N GLY A 735 -4.40 -33.60 -39.59
CA GLY A 735 -3.64 -34.78 -40.00
C GLY A 735 -2.80 -35.48 -38.91
N LYS A 736 -2.81 -35.01 -37.65
CA LYS A 736 -1.99 -35.57 -36.55
C LYS A 736 -2.73 -35.80 -35.23
N ARG A 737 -4.00 -36.20 -35.26
CA ARG A 737 -4.68 -36.76 -34.09
C ARG A 737 -5.53 -37.97 -34.44
#